data_AF-A0A0S8DNH7-F1
#
_entry.id   AF-A0A0S8DNH7-F1
#
_cell.length_a   1.000
_cell.length_b   1.000
_cell.length_c   1.000
_cell.angle_alpha   90.00
_cell.angle_beta   90.00
_cell.angle_gamma   90.00
#
_symmetry.space_group_name_H-M   'P 1'
#
loop_
_entity.id
_entity.type
_entity.pdbx_description
1 polymer ?
#
loop_
_entity_poly.entity_id
_entity_poly.type
_entity_poly.pdbx_seq_one_letter_code
_entity_poly.pdbx_strand_id
1 'polypeptide(L)'
;MNRSDQIEQLIQEAFPEKGPGTGADERIFHDASTVMRQTQTAARQTDSVSKWRRIMRSPVTRAAAMIAIIVGAIWAHNHGVEHSGQTPTVLSLLNAATAAENAWFTGDQTVHIVNKIVIFPQHDTNDLPILMENLESNFDQARFDAFTRRLFTPRGMEFFSLDPNGYRHNHHLDLVDPQAGEATIEDHIWCDPSTGRYARLLTRTDRVLFAHSFDGRRVYLARRDDKGKLIIQSDPVTASFSAPKNLAGFLGSTSAEVRKLLEVKDILIRTEPTESTIRGKAVRVYKLSYAFFPDKDIPYVQISVDKNDQSIVKIEFVTNQKTALSIDHLSRTQGVLPTVGWDLSALPGPHEMPAGDVTVRHETGRAGLTVQEMAQRATFPVFIFGKDPCGTLRRTIYEGIDPVSSADRLFAIVYETQHEVAVGLVLCRTIDRFVKAQTKNVDLQAVQAVITTSNGFKVHDLDANGNAFILNLLFARLNKKAAENRNCYLLESPEGQFMFLGVDGWLPSNELEQLTDSLVLAQDYVPNNQSIPKTVVDLSLATQSNLEHPVIPWLLLGRFDLNGYTSDPTTEETRKLAFAEETLDLNTFTPEVRVQDKEYAWTSCYGQTLNYHNYGQSINLGAVYGTARPGVCYGLTRIIVSEQTEAILGIGSPDAVKVWLNGRLIYEVWGQRGAWPDTDLIPVTLRAGENRLVFKSLHSHGGEWLFFCHFKEGNQALYAPTVEEQTRGFIAVQGNSRPEPRPRLKKLAVDLGRNERDLVPVELVRLTELDVVSISVSGPGAALCTSWIEKEHQLHAGDRAPLRLPNPARIWLEVDSHQHDPGIYELTVSLSSGQGTELRIGGTVTVHDVALPEQRTVRINPLTCVVNLSGGANDQPETRRRLEAFLDDLAMLRNTVCGLFYTYNPANVLHQVKIAGTEQTLQAAGQAGIIDINNLPELDFSFFDPWIAGAAKRGMTHLEINGRLHLSEHERVFANAVLGKDSVGSDEITWKTLMWLHSQFRDYAVSRGMTETWAKIDTQLTPETIPDYVQTARRYQTIGYRTYTGTTGTFTREAAWLNQLNAQNDSWHMGYGHAPSFFALTRPTQGQAAVPLDEGDQVWYQDGGNYNAPYEEGRRKAWRACAIGVHGYTWWTYWWGNSTDQIVWYDQETERIIHSPVWHGLRDGNEDAAYYHMLQQRLQAQGDQAGLARLAALTGKTADAPLRMITVSYHGLVCDDIAGPIGFHQFNQAKREVLRMLCTDK
;
A
#
# COMPACT_ATOMS: atom_id res chain seq x y z
N MET A 1 -7.87 39.80 39.00
CA MET A 1 -6.77 38.84 38.78
C MET A 1 -6.56 38.67 37.29
N ASN A 2 -5.31 38.70 36.83
CA ASN A 2 -5.01 38.34 35.45
C ASN A 2 -5.13 36.80 35.28
N ARG A 3 -5.11 36.32 34.04
CA ARG A 3 -5.31 34.92 33.68
C ARG A 3 -4.28 33.96 34.30
N SER A 4 -3.07 34.46 34.56
CA SER A 4 -2.00 33.74 35.26
C SER A 4 -2.31 33.60 36.74
N ASP A 5 -2.78 34.67 37.40
CA ASP A 5 -3.10 34.66 38.83
C ASP A 5 -4.28 33.71 39.16
N GLN A 6 -5.26 33.58 38.25
CA GLN A 6 -6.39 32.63 38.41
C GLN A 6 -5.97 31.17 38.32
N ILE A 7 -4.98 30.87 37.47
CA ILE A 7 -4.42 29.53 37.31
C ILE A 7 -3.56 29.19 38.53
N GLU A 8 -2.80 30.15 39.06
CA GLU A 8 -1.94 29.97 40.22
C GLU A 8 -2.75 29.75 41.52
N GLN A 9 -3.89 30.43 41.68
CA GLN A 9 -4.80 30.22 42.82
C GLN A 9 -5.47 28.82 42.77
N LEU A 10 -5.88 28.34 41.59
CA LEU A 10 -6.46 27.01 41.41
C LEU A 10 -5.46 25.87 41.65
N ILE A 11 -4.18 26.10 41.36
CA ILE A 11 -3.10 25.15 41.64
C ILE A 11 -2.79 25.11 43.15
N GLN A 12 -2.85 26.24 43.85
CA GLN A 12 -2.68 26.30 45.31
C GLN A 12 -3.85 25.69 46.09
N GLU A 13 -5.09 25.81 45.59
CA GLU A 13 -6.27 25.17 46.20
C GLU A 13 -6.30 23.64 46.01
N ALA A 14 -5.71 23.13 44.92
CA ALA A 14 -5.62 21.70 44.64
C ALA A 14 -4.49 20.98 45.41
N PHE A 15 -3.48 21.71 45.90
CA PHE A 15 -2.31 21.16 46.59
C PHE A 15 -1.90 22.02 47.81
N PRO A 16 -2.49 21.78 49.01
CA PRO A 16 -2.33 22.67 50.16
C PRO A 16 -1.00 22.54 50.93
N GLU A 17 -0.20 21.49 50.70
CA GLU A 17 1.02 21.24 51.47
C GLU A 17 2.28 21.78 50.79
N LYS A 18 2.93 22.75 51.45
CA LYS A 18 4.18 23.38 51.02
C LYS A 18 5.38 22.45 51.25
N GLY A 19 5.86 21.82 50.18
CA GLY A 19 7.22 21.27 50.06
C GLY A 19 8.16 22.23 49.31
N PRO A 20 9.48 22.22 49.57
CA PRO A 20 10.36 23.33 49.21
C PRO A 20 10.84 23.27 47.76
N GLY A 21 10.80 24.41 47.07
CA GLY A 21 11.58 24.66 45.84
C GLY A 21 10.73 24.84 44.59
N THR A 22 10.46 26.10 44.27
CA THR A 22 9.72 26.61 43.11
C THR A 22 10.48 26.45 41.79
N GLY A 23 9.80 25.97 40.75
CA GLY A 23 10.14 26.13 39.34
C GLY A 23 9.07 25.47 38.48
N ALA A 24 8.19 26.24 37.84
CA ALA A 24 7.15 25.70 36.97
C ALA A 24 7.80 25.01 35.76
N ASP A 25 7.73 23.67 35.73
CA ASP A 25 8.38 22.82 34.73
C ASP A 25 7.65 22.93 33.38
N GLU A 26 8.34 23.45 32.35
CA GLU A 26 7.84 23.66 30.97
C GLU A 26 7.29 22.39 30.31
N ARG A 27 7.59 21.20 30.87
CA ARG A 27 7.06 19.90 30.44
C ARG A 27 5.53 19.79 30.53
N ILE A 28 4.88 20.39 31.51
CA ILE A 28 3.43 20.25 31.70
C ILE A 28 2.65 20.99 30.59
N PHE A 29 3.15 22.14 30.14
CA PHE A 29 2.55 22.89 29.02
C PHE A 29 2.88 22.27 27.65
N HIS A 30 4.08 21.68 27.50
CA HIS A 30 4.45 20.91 26.32
C HIS A 30 3.58 19.65 26.14
N ASP A 31 3.29 18.94 27.23
CA ASP A 31 2.44 17.75 27.23
C ASP A 31 0.96 18.08 26.96
N ALA A 32 0.43 19.17 27.53
CA ALA A 32 -0.94 19.62 27.25
C ALA A 32 -1.16 20.03 25.78
N SER A 33 -0.17 20.72 25.18
CA SER A 33 -0.16 21.09 23.76
C SER A 33 -0.08 19.87 22.83
N THR A 34 0.77 18.90 23.20
CA THR A 34 0.95 17.65 22.45
C THR A 34 -0.32 16.78 22.49
N VAL A 35 -0.98 16.70 23.64
CA VAL A 35 -2.26 16.00 23.80
C VAL A 35 -3.37 16.69 23.01
N MET A 36 -3.44 18.02 22.97
CA MET A 36 -4.42 18.75 22.13
C MET A 36 -4.21 18.50 20.63
N ARG A 37 -2.96 18.49 20.14
CA ARG A 37 -2.64 18.15 18.74
C ARG A 37 -2.98 16.70 18.42
N GLN A 38 -2.65 15.77 19.30
CA GLN A 38 -3.00 14.35 19.14
C GLN A 38 -4.52 14.11 19.19
N THR A 39 -5.27 14.91 19.96
CA THR A 39 -6.74 14.82 20.03
C THR A 39 -7.39 15.35 18.74
N GLN A 40 -6.87 16.41 18.14
CA GLN A 40 -7.31 16.89 16.81
C GLN A 40 -6.99 15.89 15.68
N THR A 41 -5.84 15.21 15.75
CA THR A 41 -5.47 14.15 14.77
C THR A 41 -6.29 12.88 14.97
N ALA A 42 -6.61 12.51 16.22
CA ALA A 42 -7.47 11.37 16.55
C ALA A 42 -8.95 11.60 16.20
N ALA A 43 -9.42 12.85 16.17
CA ALA A 43 -10.77 13.18 15.71
C ALA A 43 -10.96 13.02 14.18
N ARG A 44 -9.86 12.95 13.40
CA ARG A 44 -9.88 12.75 11.95
C ARG A 44 -9.62 11.31 11.49
N GLN A 45 -9.18 10.43 12.40
CA GLN A 45 -8.97 9.00 12.13
C GLN A 45 -9.84 8.19 13.09
N THR A 46 -10.96 7.64 12.60
CA THR A 46 -11.84 6.73 13.35
C THR A 46 -11.19 5.36 13.55
N ASP A 47 -10.15 5.31 14.38
CA ASP A 47 -9.59 4.06 14.90
C ASP A 47 -8.84 4.30 16.22
N SER A 48 -9.57 4.47 17.35
CA SER A 48 -8.89 4.58 18.66
C SER A 48 -9.77 4.40 19.92
N VAL A 49 -10.33 3.21 20.15
CA VAL A 49 -10.74 2.83 21.52
C VAL A 49 -9.56 2.26 22.33
N SER A 50 -8.57 1.67 21.65
CA SER A 50 -7.38 1.05 22.28
C SER A 50 -6.29 2.07 22.68
N LYS A 51 -6.08 3.12 21.89
CA LYS A 51 -5.14 4.22 22.22
C LYS A 51 -5.60 5.04 23.42
N TRP A 52 -6.91 5.32 23.53
CA TRP A 52 -7.52 6.02 24.67
C TRP A 52 -7.33 5.27 26.01
N ARG A 53 -7.43 3.94 25.99
CA ARG A 53 -7.19 3.08 27.18
C ARG A 53 -5.72 3.01 27.61
N ARG A 54 -4.77 3.31 26.73
CA ARG A 54 -3.32 3.31 27.04
C ARG A 54 -2.88 4.64 27.64
N ILE A 55 -3.43 5.77 27.17
CA ILE A 55 -3.17 7.13 27.68
C ILE A 55 -3.71 7.30 29.12
N MET A 56 -4.86 6.70 29.43
CA MET A 56 -5.53 6.83 30.74
C MET A 56 -4.94 5.96 31.88
N ARG A 57 -3.77 5.32 31.70
CA ARG A 57 -3.19 4.45 32.75
C ARG A 57 -2.43 5.22 33.84
N SER A 58 -1.85 6.38 33.54
CA SER A 58 -1.13 7.20 34.52
C SER A 58 -2.10 8.05 35.36
N PRO A 59 -1.95 8.12 36.70
CA PRO A 59 -2.76 8.99 37.55
C PRO A 59 -2.63 10.48 37.19
N VAL A 60 -1.43 10.91 36.78
CA VAL A 60 -1.11 12.28 36.34
C VAL A 60 -1.79 12.58 35.00
N THR A 61 -1.81 11.61 34.08
CA THR A 61 -2.44 11.75 32.76
C THR A 61 -3.98 11.66 32.87
N ARG A 62 -4.52 10.91 33.84
CA ARG A 62 -5.96 10.93 34.18
C ARG A 62 -6.40 12.28 34.76
N ALA A 63 -5.58 12.88 35.63
CA ALA A 63 -5.85 14.21 36.18
C ALA A 63 -5.77 15.29 35.08
N ALA A 64 -4.75 15.25 34.22
CA ALA A 64 -4.61 16.17 33.08
C ALA A 64 -5.72 16.01 32.03
N ALA A 65 -6.15 14.78 31.73
CA ALA A 65 -7.27 14.50 30.84
C ALA A 65 -8.62 14.95 31.45
N MET A 66 -8.83 14.75 32.75
CA MET A 66 -10.00 15.29 33.46
C MET A 66 -10.00 16.81 33.49
N ILE A 67 -8.86 17.46 33.71
CA ILE A 67 -8.71 18.91 33.65
C ILE A 67 -9.00 19.41 32.22
N ALA A 68 -8.50 18.74 31.18
CA ALA A 68 -8.79 19.09 29.78
C ALA A 68 -10.27 18.90 29.41
N ILE A 69 -10.93 17.88 29.96
CA ILE A 69 -12.37 17.63 29.78
C ILE A 69 -13.21 18.67 30.53
N ILE A 70 -12.84 19.03 31.76
CA ILE A 70 -13.53 20.06 32.56
C ILE A 70 -13.31 21.46 31.96
N VAL A 71 -12.09 21.79 31.53
CA VAL A 71 -11.78 23.05 30.84
C VAL A 71 -12.45 23.11 29.47
N GLY A 72 -12.50 21.99 28.72
CA GLY A 72 -13.23 21.89 27.45
C GLY A 72 -14.75 22.01 27.61
N ALA A 73 -15.32 21.43 28.67
CA ALA A 73 -16.74 21.54 29.00
C ALA A 73 -17.12 22.95 29.47
N ILE A 74 -16.28 23.62 30.26
CA ILE A 74 -16.47 25.01 30.69
C ILE A 74 -16.27 25.97 29.50
N TRP A 75 -15.33 25.67 28.59
CA TRP A 75 -15.14 26.44 27.35
C TRP A 75 -16.34 26.32 26.41
N ALA A 76 -16.86 25.11 26.20
CA ALA A 76 -18.07 24.86 25.40
C ALA A 76 -19.34 25.45 26.03
N HIS A 77 -19.45 25.46 27.37
CA HIS A 77 -20.57 26.08 28.09
C HIS A 77 -20.53 27.61 28.05
N ASN A 78 -19.33 28.22 28.08
CA ASN A 78 -19.17 29.67 28.09
C ASN A 78 -19.06 30.31 26.68
N HIS A 79 -18.82 29.55 25.60
CA HIS A 79 -18.56 30.11 24.26
C HIS A 79 -19.48 29.64 23.12
N GLY A 80 -20.56 28.88 23.35
CA GLY A 80 -21.61 28.62 22.34
C GLY A 80 -21.11 28.25 20.93
N VAL A 81 -20.88 26.96 20.69
CA VAL A 81 -20.28 26.44 19.44
C VAL A 81 -21.15 26.74 18.19
N GLU A 82 -20.60 27.50 17.23
CA GLU A 82 -21.04 27.53 15.83
C GLU A 82 -20.42 26.37 15.02
N HIS A 83 -21.22 25.69 14.21
CA HIS A 83 -20.85 24.50 13.42
C HIS A 83 -20.19 24.86 12.08
N SER A 84 -19.06 24.21 11.74
CA SER A 84 -18.46 24.19 10.39
C SER A 84 -19.02 23.02 9.55
N GLY A 85 -19.38 23.31 8.30
CA GLY A 85 -20.17 22.42 7.42
C GLY A 85 -19.37 21.33 6.68
N GLN A 86 -19.28 20.13 7.25
CA GLN A 86 -18.99 18.90 6.49
C GLN A 86 -20.20 17.95 6.54
N THR A 87 -20.57 17.39 5.38
CA THR A 87 -21.67 16.41 5.24
C THR A 87 -21.29 15.10 5.96
N PRO A 88 -22.14 14.54 6.85
CA PRO A 88 -21.81 13.33 7.61
C PRO A 88 -21.68 12.09 6.70
N THR A 89 -20.72 11.21 6.99
CA THR A 89 -20.57 9.90 6.33
C THR A 89 -21.71 8.94 6.74
N VAL A 90 -22.02 7.93 5.91
CA VAL A 90 -23.05 6.90 6.23
C VAL A 90 -22.80 6.29 7.62
N LEU A 91 -21.54 5.99 7.92
CA LEU A 91 -21.12 5.38 9.17
C LEU A 91 -21.33 6.31 10.37
N SER A 92 -21.09 7.62 10.23
CA SER A 92 -21.28 8.58 11.32
C SER A 92 -22.77 8.81 11.62
N LEU A 93 -23.60 8.90 10.58
CA LEU A 93 -25.05 8.99 10.70
C LEU A 93 -25.63 7.84 11.53
N LEU A 94 -25.18 6.62 11.24
CA LEU A 94 -25.75 5.42 11.82
C LEU A 94 -25.18 5.07 13.17
N ASN A 95 -23.92 5.40 13.43
CA ASN A 95 -23.40 5.35 14.79
C ASN A 95 -24.18 6.29 15.70
N ALA A 96 -24.57 7.48 15.21
CA ALA A 96 -25.44 8.40 15.95
C ALA A 96 -26.84 7.79 16.16
N ALA A 97 -27.46 7.22 15.12
CA ALA A 97 -28.77 6.58 15.23
C ALA A 97 -28.78 5.34 16.15
N THR A 98 -27.78 4.46 16.07
CA THR A 98 -27.62 3.29 16.96
C THR A 98 -27.36 3.73 18.40
N ALA A 99 -26.53 4.75 18.62
CA ALA A 99 -26.30 5.28 19.96
C ALA A 99 -27.57 5.90 20.55
N ALA A 100 -28.32 6.66 19.74
CA ALA A 100 -29.60 7.24 20.12
C ALA A 100 -30.64 6.16 20.47
N GLU A 101 -30.68 5.05 19.73
CA GLU A 101 -31.57 3.91 20.02
C GLU A 101 -31.15 3.14 21.28
N ASN A 102 -29.86 2.82 21.44
CA ASN A 102 -29.34 2.08 22.60
C ASN A 102 -29.54 2.84 23.92
N ALA A 103 -29.48 4.18 23.90
CA ALA A 103 -29.65 5.01 25.09
C ALA A 103 -31.01 4.82 25.78
N TRP A 104 -32.04 4.34 25.07
CA TRP A 104 -33.35 4.05 25.67
C TRP A 104 -33.33 2.77 26.51
N PHE A 105 -32.42 1.84 26.21
CA PHE A 105 -32.34 0.53 26.84
C PHE A 105 -31.33 0.48 28.00
N THR A 106 -30.88 1.63 28.51
CA THR A 106 -29.91 1.71 29.63
C THR A 106 -30.51 2.21 30.95
N GLY A 107 -31.82 2.45 31.01
CA GLY A 107 -32.53 2.92 32.21
C GLY A 107 -33.08 1.81 33.11
N ASP A 108 -33.72 2.20 34.22
CA ASP A 108 -34.35 1.31 35.21
C ASP A 108 -35.86 1.08 34.97
N GLN A 109 -36.42 1.70 33.94
CA GLN A 109 -37.83 1.60 33.56
C GLN A 109 -38.05 0.71 32.34
N THR A 110 -39.21 0.06 32.28
CA THR A 110 -39.64 -0.69 31.08
C THR A 110 -39.81 0.26 29.89
N VAL A 111 -39.26 -0.12 28.74
CA VAL A 111 -39.37 0.61 27.47
C VAL A 111 -40.43 -0.07 26.61
N HIS A 112 -41.34 0.71 26.04
CA HIS A 112 -42.34 0.27 25.07
C HIS A 112 -42.15 1.01 23.75
N ILE A 113 -41.94 0.26 22.67
CA ILE A 113 -41.80 0.75 21.29
C ILE A 113 -42.98 0.26 20.47
N VAL A 114 -43.54 1.15 19.64
CA VAL A 114 -44.60 0.82 18.68
C VAL A 114 -44.13 1.17 17.28
N ASN A 115 -44.10 0.18 16.39
CA ASN A 115 -43.80 0.35 14.98
C ASN A 115 -45.03 0.03 14.13
N LYS A 116 -45.17 0.72 13.00
CA LYS A 116 -46.11 0.39 11.94
C LYS A 116 -45.33 -0.13 10.74
N ILE A 117 -45.57 -1.38 10.38
CA ILE A 117 -44.97 -2.05 9.24
C ILE A 117 -46.01 -2.10 8.12
N VAL A 118 -45.63 -1.69 6.92
CA VAL A 118 -46.48 -1.75 5.73
C VAL A 118 -45.77 -2.56 4.67
N ILE A 119 -46.35 -3.70 4.29
CA ILE A 119 -45.89 -4.54 3.18
C ILE A 119 -46.74 -4.21 1.96
N PHE A 120 -46.09 -3.84 0.86
CA PHE A 120 -46.77 -3.44 -0.38
C PHE A 120 -46.84 -4.60 -1.38
N PRO A 121 -47.78 -4.56 -2.35
CA PRO A 121 -47.88 -5.57 -3.41
C PRO A 121 -46.57 -5.65 -4.22
N GLN A 122 -46.13 -6.88 -4.52
CA GLN A 122 -44.91 -7.12 -5.30
C GLN A 122 -45.23 -7.01 -6.80
N HIS A 123 -44.87 -5.88 -7.42
CA HIS A 123 -45.24 -5.58 -8.80
C HIS A 123 -44.57 -6.47 -9.88
N ASP A 124 -43.56 -7.28 -9.53
CA ASP A 124 -42.73 -8.07 -10.47
C ASP A 124 -42.96 -9.60 -10.41
N THR A 125 -44.03 -10.11 -9.75
CA THR A 125 -44.11 -11.56 -9.43
C THR A 125 -44.47 -12.49 -10.59
N ASN A 126 -45.09 -12.00 -11.67
CA ASN A 126 -45.60 -12.85 -12.73
C ASN A 126 -44.51 -13.40 -13.67
N ASP A 127 -43.32 -12.78 -13.68
CA ASP A 127 -42.23 -13.16 -14.57
C ASP A 127 -41.21 -14.11 -13.91
N LEU A 128 -41.29 -14.41 -12.61
CA LEU A 128 -40.16 -15.00 -11.88
C LEU A 128 -39.81 -16.46 -12.24
N PRO A 129 -40.77 -17.41 -12.36
CA PRO A 129 -40.46 -18.76 -12.83
C PRO A 129 -39.92 -18.74 -14.27
N ILE A 130 -40.49 -17.86 -15.11
CA ILE A 130 -40.09 -17.62 -16.50
C ILE A 130 -38.70 -16.99 -16.57
N LEU A 131 -38.35 -16.09 -15.64
CA LEU A 131 -37.04 -15.48 -15.52
C LEU A 131 -36.00 -16.54 -15.14
N MET A 132 -36.29 -17.38 -14.15
CA MET A 132 -35.38 -18.43 -13.68
C MET A 132 -35.16 -19.55 -14.70
N GLU A 133 -36.18 -19.90 -15.51
CA GLU A 133 -36.06 -20.90 -16.59
C GLU A 133 -35.38 -20.33 -17.85
N ASN A 134 -35.59 -19.04 -18.16
CA ASN A 134 -34.99 -18.37 -19.31
C ASN A 134 -33.58 -17.82 -19.06
N LEU A 135 -33.18 -17.55 -17.82
CA LEU A 135 -31.82 -17.08 -17.47
C LEU A 135 -30.75 -18.08 -17.93
N GLU A 136 -31.04 -19.38 -17.88
CA GLU A 136 -30.11 -20.43 -18.33
C GLU A 136 -30.16 -20.65 -19.85
N SER A 137 -31.28 -20.37 -20.51
CA SER A 137 -31.51 -20.74 -21.93
C SER A 137 -31.42 -19.56 -22.91
N ASN A 138 -31.65 -18.32 -22.48
CA ASN A 138 -31.67 -17.12 -23.32
C ASN A 138 -31.36 -15.87 -22.47
N PHE A 139 -30.08 -15.66 -22.15
CA PHE A 139 -29.61 -14.65 -21.21
C PHE A 139 -29.41 -13.28 -21.89
N ASP A 140 -29.97 -12.20 -21.33
CA ASP A 140 -29.77 -10.80 -21.78
C ASP A 140 -29.68 -9.82 -20.59
N GLN A 141 -29.26 -8.58 -20.88
CA GLN A 141 -29.08 -7.55 -19.85
C GLN A 141 -30.39 -7.20 -19.11
N ALA A 142 -31.52 -7.16 -19.81
CA ALA A 142 -32.80 -6.81 -19.19
C ALA A 142 -33.25 -7.87 -18.16
N ARG A 143 -33.00 -9.15 -18.45
CA ARG A 143 -33.25 -10.29 -17.55
C ARG A 143 -32.28 -10.32 -16.39
N PHE A 144 -31.01 -9.98 -16.62
CA PHE A 144 -30.02 -9.80 -15.56
C PHE A 144 -30.42 -8.68 -14.60
N ASP A 145 -30.87 -7.54 -15.12
CA ASP A 145 -31.31 -6.41 -14.30
C ASP A 145 -32.58 -6.77 -13.51
N ALA A 146 -33.52 -7.51 -14.11
CA ALA A 146 -34.72 -7.99 -13.43
C ALA A 146 -34.39 -8.98 -12.30
N PHE A 147 -33.46 -9.90 -12.54
CA PHE A 147 -32.96 -10.85 -11.55
C PHE A 147 -32.28 -10.11 -10.38
N THR A 148 -31.41 -9.16 -10.70
CA THR A 148 -30.68 -8.34 -9.74
C THR A 148 -31.65 -7.52 -8.88
N ARG A 149 -32.63 -6.83 -9.49
CA ARG A 149 -33.69 -6.11 -8.76
C ARG A 149 -34.41 -7.04 -7.78
N ARG A 150 -34.74 -8.26 -8.21
CA ARG A 150 -35.42 -9.25 -7.37
C ARG A 150 -34.58 -9.70 -6.19
N LEU A 151 -33.28 -9.94 -6.39
CA LEU A 151 -32.33 -10.35 -5.35
C LEU A 151 -32.24 -9.33 -4.20
N PHE A 152 -32.42 -8.03 -4.49
CA PHE A 152 -32.28 -6.93 -3.52
C PHE A 152 -33.59 -6.37 -2.97
N THR A 153 -34.75 -6.87 -3.44
CA THR A 153 -36.06 -6.39 -2.97
C THR A 153 -36.55 -7.25 -1.80
N PRO A 154 -36.77 -6.67 -0.59
CA PRO A 154 -37.36 -7.44 0.50
C PRO A 154 -38.80 -7.84 0.16
N ARG A 155 -39.14 -9.12 0.38
CA ARG A 155 -40.47 -9.70 0.11
C ARG A 155 -41.46 -9.54 1.27
N GLY A 156 -40.95 -9.06 2.41
CA GLY A 156 -41.57 -9.09 3.71
C GLY A 156 -40.58 -8.65 4.79
N MET A 157 -40.90 -8.87 6.06
CA MET A 157 -40.04 -8.52 7.18
C MET A 157 -39.57 -9.77 7.93
N GLU A 158 -38.26 -9.91 8.11
CA GLU A 158 -37.67 -10.95 8.98
C GLU A 158 -37.65 -10.52 10.45
N PHE A 159 -37.91 -11.46 11.35
CA PHE A 159 -37.82 -11.25 12.80
C PHE A 159 -37.56 -12.58 13.52
N PHE A 160 -37.35 -12.56 14.84
CA PHE A 160 -36.74 -13.68 15.56
C PHE A 160 -37.43 -13.99 16.88
N SER A 161 -37.40 -15.27 17.26
CA SER A 161 -37.64 -15.73 18.64
C SER A 161 -36.39 -16.45 19.18
N LEU A 162 -36.38 -16.72 20.48
CA LEU A 162 -35.45 -17.65 21.11
C LEU A 162 -36.19 -18.92 21.51
N ASP A 163 -35.47 -20.03 21.58
CA ASP A 163 -35.93 -21.25 22.24
C ASP A 163 -35.43 -21.35 23.69
N PRO A 164 -35.83 -22.40 24.43
CA PRO A 164 -35.41 -22.60 25.82
C PRO A 164 -33.91 -22.76 26.05
N ASN A 165 -33.13 -23.06 25.01
CA ASN A 165 -31.67 -23.16 25.08
C ASN A 165 -30.97 -21.84 24.71
N GLY A 166 -31.73 -20.83 24.28
CA GLY A 166 -31.23 -19.53 23.85
C GLY A 166 -30.84 -19.50 22.37
N TYR A 167 -31.21 -20.52 21.58
CA TYR A 167 -31.01 -20.50 20.13
C TYR A 167 -32.06 -19.64 19.44
N ARG A 168 -31.62 -18.90 18.43
CA ARG A 168 -32.45 -18.01 17.62
C ARG A 168 -33.21 -18.81 16.57
N HIS A 169 -34.50 -18.54 16.46
CA HIS A 169 -35.38 -19.03 15.40
C HIS A 169 -35.84 -17.85 14.56
N ASN A 170 -35.68 -17.97 13.24
CA ASN A 170 -36.06 -16.94 12.30
C ASN A 170 -37.51 -17.13 11.84
N HIS A 171 -38.22 -16.02 11.69
CA HIS A 171 -39.58 -15.96 11.17
C HIS A 171 -39.64 -14.90 10.06
N HIS A 172 -40.52 -15.10 9.09
CA HIS A 172 -40.71 -14.15 7.99
C HIS A 172 -42.19 -13.76 7.88
N LEU A 173 -42.46 -12.45 7.84
CA LEU A 173 -43.78 -11.87 7.63
C LEU A 173 -43.98 -11.59 6.15
N ASP A 174 -44.96 -12.23 5.50
CA ASP A 174 -45.25 -12.08 4.07
C ASP A 174 -46.72 -11.76 3.79
N LEU A 175 -47.00 -11.23 2.60
CA LEU A 175 -48.34 -11.31 2.01
C LEU A 175 -48.64 -12.76 1.60
N VAL A 176 -49.86 -13.23 1.86
CA VAL A 176 -50.32 -14.56 1.41
C VAL A 176 -50.43 -14.61 -0.11
N ASP A 177 -50.98 -13.55 -0.70
CA ASP A 177 -50.93 -13.30 -2.13
C ASP A 177 -50.03 -12.08 -2.38
N PRO A 178 -48.86 -12.25 -3.02
CA PRO A 178 -47.94 -11.15 -3.34
C PRO A 178 -48.55 -10.04 -4.20
N GLN A 179 -49.68 -10.29 -4.88
CA GLN A 179 -50.41 -9.33 -5.71
C GLN A 179 -51.61 -8.70 -4.98
N ALA A 180 -51.95 -9.17 -3.77
CA ALA A 180 -53.00 -8.56 -2.97
C ALA A 180 -52.61 -7.14 -2.50
N GLY A 181 -53.60 -6.36 -2.06
CA GLY A 181 -53.40 -4.98 -1.59
C GLY A 181 -52.41 -4.86 -0.41
N GLU A 182 -51.98 -3.64 -0.11
CA GLU A 182 -51.06 -3.38 0.99
C GLU A 182 -51.58 -3.90 2.34
N ALA A 183 -50.65 -4.39 3.18
CA ALA A 183 -50.98 -4.85 4.51
C ALA A 183 -50.23 -4.04 5.58
N THR A 184 -50.98 -3.54 6.56
CA THR A 184 -50.45 -2.82 7.72
C THR A 184 -50.42 -3.74 8.95
N ILE A 185 -49.29 -3.75 9.66
CA ILE A 185 -49.03 -4.53 10.86
C ILE A 185 -48.51 -3.58 11.95
N GLU A 186 -49.04 -3.71 13.16
CA GLU A 186 -48.53 -3.04 14.35
C GLU A 186 -47.59 -3.96 15.12
N ASP A 187 -46.40 -3.47 15.44
CA ASP A 187 -45.35 -4.20 16.14
C ASP A 187 -45.07 -3.52 17.47
N HIS A 188 -45.44 -4.19 18.56
CA HIS A 188 -45.24 -3.73 19.91
C HIS A 188 -44.08 -4.48 20.55
N ILE A 189 -43.12 -3.74 21.07
CA ILE A 189 -41.93 -4.30 21.73
C ILE A 189 -41.83 -3.71 23.12
N TRP A 190 -41.75 -4.58 24.13
CA TRP A 190 -41.48 -4.23 25.52
C TRP A 190 -40.17 -4.83 25.97
N CYS A 191 -39.38 -4.06 26.71
CA CYS A 191 -38.13 -4.51 27.31
C CYS A 191 -37.97 -3.89 28.70
N ASP A 192 -37.61 -4.71 29.68
CA ASP A 192 -37.17 -4.25 31.00
C ASP A 192 -35.64 -4.43 31.08
N PRO A 193 -34.86 -3.35 30.96
CA PRO A 193 -33.40 -3.44 30.95
C PRO A 193 -32.81 -3.96 32.28
N SER A 194 -33.51 -3.75 33.40
CA SER A 194 -33.02 -4.10 34.72
C SER A 194 -33.07 -5.60 34.99
N THR A 195 -34.09 -6.27 34.44
CA THR A 195 -34.33 -7.72 34.62
C THR A 195 -34.00 -8.54 33.39
N GLY A 196 -33.79 -7.90 32.23
CA GLY A 196 -33.58 -8.55 30.94
C GLY A 196 -34.84 -9.20 30.36
N ARG A 197 -36.02 -8.92 30.94
CA ARG A 197 -37.31 -9.40 30.43
C ARG A 197 -37.70 -8.66 29.17
N TYR A 198 -38.39 -9.35 28.27
CA TYR A 198 -38.89 -8.74 27.05
C TYR A 198 -40.14 -9.42 26.52
N ALA A 199 -40.88 -8.69 25.67
CA ALA A 199 -42.01 -9.22 24.92
C ALA A 199 -42.10 -8.50 23.57
N ARG A 200 -42.43 -9.23 22.50
CA ARG A 200 -42.75 -8.68 21.18
C ARG A 200 -44.10 -9.23 20.73
N LEU A 201 -44.93 -8.36 20.17
CA LEU A 201 -46.29 -8.68 19.73
C LEU A 201 -46.56 -8.03 18.38
N LEU A 202 -46.79 -8.86 17.35
CA LEU A 202 -47.22 -8.41 16.03
C LEU A 202 -48.73 -8.57 15.89
N THR A 203 -49.43 -7.49 15.55
CA THR A 203 -50.87 -7.49 15.36
C THR A 203 -51.32 -6.83 14.06
N ARG A 204 -52.50 -7.21 13.57
CA ARG A 204 -53.19 -6.52 12.47
C ARG A 204 -54.68 -6.48 12.78
N THR A 205 -55.24 -5.27 12.90
CA THR A 205 -56.67 -5.05 13.17
C THR A 205 -57.16 -5.94 14.33
N ASP A 206 -56.48 -5.85 15.47
CA ASP A 206 -56.69 -6.61 16.72
C ASP A 206 -56.39 -8.12 16.66
N ARG A 207 -55.85 -8.64 15.55
CA ARG A 207 -55.44 -10.05 15.42
C ARG A 207 -53.97 -10.24 15.75
N VAL A 208 -53.65 -11.15 16.68
CA VAL A 208 -52.26 -11.57 16.94
C VAL A 208 -51.74 -12.41 15.78
N LEU A 209 -50.68 -11.95 15.13
CA LEU A 209 -49.96 -12.68 14.07
C LEU A 209 -48.81 -13.50 14.65
N PHE A 210 -48.12 -12.95 15.65
CA PHE A 210 -47.00 -13.57 16.33
C PHE A 210 -46.79 -12.90 17.68
N ALA A 211 -46.39 -13.66 18.70
CA ALA A 211 -45.83 -13.08 19.91
C ALA A 211 -44.71 -13.94 20.49
N HIS A 212 -43.73 -13.29 21.11
CA HIS A 212 -42.59 -13.94 21.75
C HIS A 212 -42.20 -13.18 23.02
N SER A 213 -42.00 -13.88 24.13
CA SER A 213 -41.59 -13.23 25.38
C SER A 213 -40.63 -14.08 26.22
N PHE A 214 -39.91 -13.40 27.12
CA PHE A 214 -39.09 -13.99 28.17
C PHE A 214 -39.39 -13.30 29.50
N ASP A 215 -39.87 -14.08 30.48
CA ASP A 215 -40.29 -13.57 31.80
C ASP A 215 -39.18 -13.66 32.88
N GLY A 216 -37.98 -14.08 32.51
CA GLY A 216 -36.85 -14.33 33.42
C GLY A 216 -36.67 -15.81 33.79
N ARG A 217 -37.65 -16.68 33.51
CA ARG A 217 -37.61 -18.13 33.82
C ARG A 217 -38.09 -19.00 32.68
N ARG A 218 -39.00 -18.51 31.85
CA ARG A 218 -39.62 -19.23 30.73
C ARG A 218 -39.59 -18.37 29.48
N VAL A 219 -39.54 -19.06 28.36
CA VAL A 219 -39.71 -18.47 27.04
C VAL A 219 -41.08 -18.87 26.50
N TYR A 220 -41.79 -17.91 25.95
CA TYR A 220 -43.13 -18.10 25.38
C TYR A 220 -43.11 -17.78 23.90
N LEU A 221 -43.71 -18.66 23.10
CA LEU A 221 -43.87 -18.47 21.66
C LEU A 221 -45.33 -18.71 21.28
N ALA A 222 -45.99 -17.67 20.74
CA ALA A 222 -47.33 -17.75 20.20
C ALA A 222 -47.28 -17.77 18.67
N ARG A 223 -47.76 -18.88 18.08
CA ARG A 223 -47.80 -19.14 16.64
C ARG A 223 -49.16 -19.64 16.19
N ARG A 224 -49.49 -19.53 14.90
CA ARG A 224 -50.72 -20.14 14.36
C ARG A 224 -50.43 -21.54 13.81
N ASP A 225 -51.36 -22.46 14.02
CA ASP A 225 -51.33 -23.77 13.37
C ASP A 225 -51.92 -23.73 11.95
N ASP A 226 -51.87 -24.88 11.25
CA ASP A 226 -52.37 -25.02 9.87
C ASP A 226 -53.89 -24.74 9.74
N LYS A 227 -54.62 -24.70 10.85
CA LYS A 227 -56.04 -24.36 10.92
C LYS A 227 -56.29 -22.90 11.33
N GLY A 228 -55.22 -22.12 11.46
CA GLY A 228 -55.26 -20.70 11.83
C GLY A 228 -55.49 -20.45 13.31
N LYS A 229 -55.45 -21.47 14.18
CA LYS A 229 -55.62 -21.31 15.63
C LYS A 229 -54.32 -20.86 16.29
N LEU A 230 -54.39 -19.89 17.20
CA LEU A 230 -53.23 -19.46 17.98
C LEU A 230 -52.87 -20.51 19.04
N ILE A 231 -51.64 -21.01 18.97
CA ILE A 231 -51.02 -21.94 19.91
C ILE A 231 -49.92 -21.19 20.67
N ILE A 232 -49.97 -21.27 21.99
CA ILE A 232 -48.97 -20.68 22.88
C ILE A 232 -48.15 -21.80 23.50
N GLN A 233 -46.86 -21.82 23.20
CA GLN A 233 -45.89 -22.72 23.79
C GLN A 233 -45.18 -22.00 24.94
N SER A 234 -45.03 -22.67 26.08
CA SER A 234 -44.35 -22.12 27.27
C SER A 234 -43.39 -23.14 27.85
N ASP A 235 -42.10 -22.86 27.68
CA ASP A 235 -41.04 -23.78 28.06
C ASP A 235 -40.09 -23.13 29.08
N PRO A 236 -39.67 -23.86 30.12
CA PRO A 236 -38.66 -23.37 31.05
C PRO A 236 -37.30 -23.27 30.36
N VAL A 237 -36.56 -22.20 30.63
CA VAL A 237 -35.20 -22.06 30.08
C VAL A 237 -34.26 -23.10 30.66
N THR A 238 -33.29 -23.54 29.86
CA THR A 238 -32.27 -24.50 30.28
C THR A 238 -31.07 -23.81 30.91
N ALA A 239 -30.17 -24.60 31.51
CA ALA A 239 -28.94 -24.07 32.12
C ALA A 239 -28.00 -23.36 31.13
N SER A 240 -28.14 -23.63 29.82
CA SER A 240 -27.35 -22.99 28.76
C SER A 240 -28.00 -21.70 28.22
N PHE A 241 -29.22 -21.37 28.64
CA PHE A 241 -29.91 -20.18 28.17
C PHE A 241 -29.20 -18.91 28.63
N SER A 242 -28.95 -18.00 27.69
CA SER A 242 -28.45 -16.66 27.97
C SER A 242 -29.34 -15.64 27.28
N ALA A 243 -29.85 -14.68 28.04
CA ALA A 243 -30.59 -13.57 27.46
C ALA A 243 -29.68 -12.75 26.52
N PRO A 244 -30.23 -12.15 25.44
CA PRO A 244 -29.46 -11.36 24.49
C PRO A 244 -28.69 -10.23 25.19
N LYS A 245 -27.36 -10.18 25.00
CA LYS A 245 -26.50 -9.14 25.59
C LYS A 245 -26.81 -7.73 25.05
N ASN A 246 -27.37 -7.64 23.84
CA ASN A 246 -27.84 -6.41 23.22
C ASN A 246 -29.35 -6.54 22.92
N LEU A 247 -30.18 -6.24 23.91
CA LEU A 247 -31.65 -6.31 23.78
C LEU A 247 -32.18 -5.32 22.74
N ALA A 248 -31.57 -4.13 22.61
CA ALA A 248 -31.95 -3.13 21.61
C ALA A 248 -31.78 -3.69 20.18
N GLY A 249 -30.61 -4.28 19.90
CA GLY A 249 -30.33 -4.93 18.62
C GLY A 249 -31.12 -6.21 18.38
N PHE A 250 -31.49 -6.95 19.44
CA PHE A 250 -32.26 -8.19 19.33
C PHE A 250 -33.77 -7.95 19.13
N LEU A 251 -34.37 -7.00 19.88
CA LEU A 251 -35.82 -6.83 19.95
C LEU A 251 -36.38 -5.84 18.96
N GLY A 252 -35.58 -4.92 18.44
CA GLY A 252 -36.03 -4.01 17.40
C GLY A 252 -35.59 -2.58 17.68
N SER A 253 -34.40 -2.26 17.22
CA SER A 253 -34.08 -0.90 16.85
C SER A 253 -33.73 -0.93 15.37
N THR A 254 -34.33 -0.04 14.60
CA THR A 254 -34.24 0.03 13.14
C THR A 254 -32.82 0.08 12.60
N SER A 255 -31.87 0.49 13.44
CA SER A 255 -30.46 0.40 13.10
C SER A 255 -29.95 -1.04 12.93
N ALA A 256 -30.58 -2.09 13.47
CA ALA A 256 -30.18 -3.48 13.22
C ALA A 256 -30.46 -3.93 11.78
N GLU A 257 -31.66 -3.64 11.24
CA GLU A 257 -32.00 -3.95 9.84
C GLU A 257 -31.20 -3.10 8.86
N VAL A 258 -30.97 -1.83 9.19
CA VAL A 258 -30.11 -0.94 8.40
C VAL A 258 -28.65 -1.40 8.43
N ARG A 259 -28.14 -1.80 9.60
CA ARG A 259 -26.76 -2.28 9.78
C ARG A 259 -26.50 -3.57 9.01
N LYS A 260 -27.47 -4.49 8.93
CA LYS A 260 -27.36 -5.69 8.06
C LYS A 260 -27.12 -5.34 6.58
N LEU A 261 -27.70 -4.23 6.10
CA LEU A 261 -27.50 -3.80 4.71
C LEU A 261 -26.08 -3.24 4.50
N LEU A 262 -25.46 -2.69 5.53
CA LEU A 262 -24.24 -1.87 5.51
C LEU A 262 -22.96 -2.57 5.95
N GLU A 263 -23.05 -3.80 6.44
CA GLU A 263 -21.87 -4.65 6.62
C GLU A 263 -21.17 -5.00 5.29
N VAL A 264 -21.80 -4.62 4.17
CA VAL A 264 -21.15 -4.52 2.85
C VAL A 264 -20.46 -3.16 2.72
N LYS A 265 -19.12 -3.16 2.55
CA LYS A 265 -18.28 -1.95 2.47
C LYS A 265 -18.61 -1.00 1.29
N ASP A 266 -19.53 -1.37 0.41
CA ASP A 266 -19.79 -0.71 -0.88
C ASP A 266 -21.15 0.01 -0.96
N ILE A 267 -21.72 0.49 0.16
CA ILE A 267 -22.93 1.34 0.12
C ILE A 267 -22.56 2.82 0.05
N LEU A 268 -23.14 3.53 -0.92
CA LEU A 268 -22.96 4.97 -1.14
C LEU A 268 -24.24 5.76 -0.81
N ILE A 269 -24.05 6.99 -0.31
CA ILE A 269 -25.08 8.03 -0.32
C ILE A 269 -25.14 8.56 -1.75
N ARG A 270 -26.24 8.33 -2.46
CA ARG A 270 -26.39 8.76 -3.86
C ARG A 270 -26.67 10.25 -4.00
N THR A 271 -27.33 10.84 -3.00
CA THR A 271 -27.84 12.21 -3.08
C THR A 271 -27.66 12.93 -1.76
N GLU A 272 -27.47 14.24 -1.81
CA GLU A 272 -27.48 15.07 -0.61
C GLU A 272 -28.76 14.84 0.21
N PRO A 273 -28.66 14.80 1.55
CA PRO A 273 -29.81 14.57 2.40
C PRO A 273 -30.82 15.71 2.21
N THR A 274 -32.08 15.33 2.05
CA THR A 274 -33.17 16.30 1.95
C THR A 274 -33.82 16.50 3.31
N GLU A 275 -34.41 17.67 3.54
CA GLU A 275 -35.15 17.95 4.76
C GLU A 275 -36.64 17.70 4.55
N SER A 276 -37.29 17.09 5.52
CA SER A 276 -38.72 16.82 5.49
C SER A 276 -39.31 16.91 6.90
N THR A 277 -40.64 16.79 6.99
CA THR A 277 -41.36 16.70 8.26
C THR A 277 -42.19 15.43 8.28
N ILE A 278 -41.98 14.58 9.28
CA ILE A 278 -42.77 13.35 9.49
C ILE A 278 -43.39 13.44 10.88
N ARG A 279 -44.73 13.40 10.96
CA ARG A 279 -45.50 13.51 12.22
C ARG A 279 -45.09 14.73 13.08
N GLY A 280 -44.83 15.87 12.46
CA GLY A 280 -44.41 17.10 13.15
C GLY A 280 -42.96 17.10 13.64
N LYS A 281 -42.19 16.02 13.45
CA LYS A 281 -40.75 15.97 13.67
C LYS A 281 -40.01 16.43 12.43
N ALA A 282 -39.06 17.34 12.60
CA ALA A 282 -38.15 17.74 11.53
C ALA A 282 -37.13 16.62 11.29
N VAL A 283 -37.10 16.07 10.08
CA VAL A 283 -36.24 14.93 9.73
C VAL A 283 -35.29 15.25 8.58
N ARG A 284 -34.13 14.59 8.57
CA ARG A 284 -33.23 14.49 7.42
C ARG A 284 -33.44 13.14 6.73
N VAL A 285 -33.61 13.14 5.42
CA VAL A 285 -33.90 11.96 4.60
C VAL A 285 -32.69 11.59 3.77
N TYR A 286 -32.19 10.36 3.94
CA TYR A 286 -31.02 9.80 3.28
C TYR A 286 -31.45 8.69 2.31
N LYS A 287 -30.86 8.66 1.12
CA LYS A 287 -31.03 7.58 0.13
C LYS A 287 -29.75 6.77 -0.02
N LEU A 288 -29.81 5.48 0.29
CA LEU A 288 -28.68 4.56 0.34
C LEU A 288 -28.83 3.47 -0.73
N SER A 289 -27.76 3.19 -1.49
CA SER A 289 -27.72 2.11 -2.49
C SER A 289 -26.30 1.56 -2.67
N TYR A 290 -26.16 0.39 -3.26
CA TYR A 290 -24.86 -0.24 -3.53
C TYR A 290 -24.09 0.46 -4.68
N ALA A 291 -22.76 0.54 -4.55
CA ALA A 291 -21.85 1.24 -5.46
C ALA A 291 -21.74 0.61 -6.85
N PHE A 292 -22.00 -0.70 -6.95
CA PHE A 292 -21.81 -1.49 -8.17
C PHE A 292 -22.81 -1.24 -9.30
N PHE A 293 -23.87 -0.48 -9.06
CA PHE A 293 -24.93 -0.27 -10.04
C PHE A 293 -24.90 1.16 -10.61
N PRO A 294 -24.75 1.37 -11.92
CA PRO A 294 -24.56 2.71 -12.50
C PRO A 294 -25.85 3.49 -12.89
N ASP A 295 -27.05 2.89 -12.88
CA ASP A 295 -28.28 3.47 -13.50
C ASP A 295 -29.36 4.09 -12.58
N LYS A 296 -30.39 4.74 -13.16
CA LYS A 296 -31.45 5.50 -12.44
C LYS A 296 -32.58 4.67 -11.80
N ASP A 297 -32.67 3.36 -12.08
CA ASP A 297 -33.77 2.47 -11.64
C ASP A 297 -33.36 1.44 -10.57
N ILE A 298 -32.28 1.72 -9.83
CA ILE A 298 -31.70 0.82 -8.83
C ILE A 298 -32.55 0.81 -7.54
N PRO A 299 -32.78 -0.37 -6.92
CA PRO A 299 -33.33 -0.46 -5.56
C PRO A 299 -32.51 0.36 -4.56
N TYR A 300 -33.18 1.17 -3.74
CA TYR A 300 -32.53 1.95 -2.69
C TYR A 300 -33.33 1.92 -1.39
N VAL A 301 -32.63 2.18 -0.28
CA VAL A 301 -33.24 2.30 1.04
C VAL A 301 -33.24 3.76 1.45
N GLN A 302 -34.42 4.26 1.81
CA GLN A 302 -34.62 5.61 2.32
C GLN A 302 -34.73 5.57 3.83
N ILE A 303 -33.92 6.39 4.52
CA ILE A 303 -33.92 6.49 5.99
C ILE A 303 -34.21 7.93 6.38
N SER A 304 -35.23 8.12 7.22
CA SER A 304 -35.58 9.41 7.79
C SER A 304 -35.12 9.49 9.25
N VAL A 305 -34.24 10.44 9.56
CA VAL A 305 -33.61 10.62 10.88
C VAL A 305 -34.09 11.92 11.52
N ASP A 306 -34.54 11.88 12.76
CA ASP A 306 -34.94 13.06 13.54
C ASP A 306 -33.75 13.99 13.76
N LYS A 307 -33.93 15.28 13.45
CA LYS A 307 -32.86 16.28 13.59
C LYS A 307 -32.46 16.54 15.05
N ASN A 308 -33.38 16.33 16.00
CA ASN A 308 -33.19 16.72 17.40
C ASN A 308 -32.48 15.63 18.21
N ASP A 309 -32.94 14.39 18.08
CA ASP A 309 -32.41 13.26 18.87
C ASP A 309 -31.64 12.22 18.05
N GLN A 310 -31.49 12.45 16.73
CA GLN A 310 -30.78 11.58 15.79
C GLN A 310 -31.36 10.15 15.67
N SER A 311 -32.59 9.93 16.15
CA SER A 311 -33.26 8.62 16.05
C SER A 311 -33.86 8.39 14.66
N ILE A 312 -33.91 7.13 14.22
CA ILE A 312 -34.60 6.76 12.99
C ILE A 312 -36.11 6.85 13.22
N VAL A 313 -36.78 7.64 12.37
CA VAL A 313 -38.23 7.87 12.39
C VAL A 313 -38.95 6.92 11.43
N LYS A 314 -38.37 6.68 10.25
CA LYS A 314 -38.98 5.86 9.19
C LYS A 314 -37.93 5.26 8.26
N ILE A 315 -38.16 4.04 7.80
CA ILE A 315 -37.39 3.35 6.77
C ILE A 315 -38.31 2.92 5.63
N GLU A 316 -37.86 3.10 4.39
CA GLU A 316 -38.56 2.66 3.20
C GLU A 316 -37.60 1.93 2.26
N PHE A 317 -37.98 0.74 1.82
CA PHE A 317 -37.31 0.00 0.76
C PHE A 317 -38.01 0.32 -0.55
N VAL A 318 -37.31 0.97 -1.48
CA VAL A 318 -37.88 1.48 -2.73
C VAL A 318 -37.25 0.77 -3.92
N THR A 319 -38.11 0.25 -4.80
CA THR A 319 -37.75 -0.49 -6.02
C THR A 319 -38.60 0.02 -7.16
N ASN A 320 -37.99 0.36 -8.30
CA ASN A 320 -38.71 0.94 -9.45
C ASN A 320 -39.60 2.15 -9.05
N GLN A 321 -39.04 3.04 -8.21
CA GLN A 321 -39.73 4.21 -7.66
C GLN A 321 -40.98 3.91 -6.82
N LYS A 322 -41.21 2.65 -6.43
CA LYS A 322 -42.33 2.24 -5.56
C LYS A 322 -41.81 1.62 -4.27
N THR A 323 -42.46 1.93 -3.15
CA THR A 323 -42.12 1.34 -1.85
C THR A 323 -42.57 -0.11 -1.81
N ALA A 324 -41.66 -1.04 -1.51
CA ALA A 324 -41.95 -2.46 -1.33
C ALA A 324 -42.21 -2.80 0.16
N LEU A 325 -41.51 -2.12 1.07
CA LEU A 325 -41.65 -2.26 2.52
C LEU A 325 -41.41 -0.92 3.20
N SER A 326 -42.28 -0.55 4.15
CA SER A 326 -42.08 0.60 5.03
C SER A 326 -42.13 0.17 6.49
N ILE A 327 -41.22 0.69 7.30
CA ILE A 327 -41.22 0.53 8.76
C ILE A 327 -41.23 1.93 9.37
N ASP A 328 -42.23 2.21 10.19
CA ASP A 328 -42.49 3.53 10.73
C ASP A 328 -42.55 3.51 12.26
N HIS A 329 -41.69 4.29 12.94
CA HIS A 329 -41.61 4.32 14.40
C HIS A 329 -42.63 5.31 14.97
N LEU A 330 -43.75 4.79 15.46
CA LEU A 330 -44.86 5.63 15.91
C LEU A 330 -44.60 6.25 17.28
N SER A 331 -44.18 5.44 18.26
CA SER A 331 -43.97 5.93 19.63
C SER A 331 -42.92 5.13 20.41
N ARG A 332 -42.32 5.79 21.39
CA ARG A 332 -41.42 5.22 22.40
C ARG A 332 -41.78 5.80 23.75
N THR A 333 -42.17 4.96 24.72
CA THR A 333 -42.62 5.39 26.06
C THR A 333 -41.92 4.58 27.15
N GLN A 334 -41.62 5.21 28.28
CA GLN A 334 -41.02 4.55 29.44
C GLN A 334 -42.06 4.31 30.55
N GLY A 335 -41.82 3.29 31.38
CA GLY A 335 -42.68 2.94 32.52
C GLY A 335 -43.97 2.21 32.15
N VAL A 336 -44.15 1.82 30.89
CA VAL A 336 -45.35 1.11 30.40
C VAL A 336 -45.06 -0.39 30.39
N LEU A 337 -45.78 -1.16 31.21
CA LEU A 337 -45.71 -2.62 31.20
C LEU A 337 -46.42 -3.22 29.98
N PRO A 338 -46.04 -4.44 29.55
CA PRO A 338 -46.76 -5.13 28.47
C PRO A 338 -48.24 -5.29 28.80
N THR A 339 -49.11 -4.87 27.89
CA THR A 339 -50.58 -5.02 28.05
C THR A 339 -51.01 -6.48 28.19
N VAL A 340 -50.20 -7.40 27.66
CA VAL A 340 -50.40 -8.85 27.69
C VAL A 340 -49.62 -9.55 28.81
N GLY A 341 -48.89 -8.79 29.65
CA GLY A 341 -47.94 -9.32 30.62
C GLY A 341 -46.66 -9.89 29.99
N TRP A 342 -45.70 -10.31 30.84
CA TRP A 342 -44.51 -11.06 30.37
C TRP A 342 -44.84 -12.52 30.06
N ASP A 343 -45.92 -13.05 30.66
CA ASP A 343 -46.50 -14.36 30.40
C ASP A 343 -47.60 -14.21 29.34
N LEU A 344 -47.38 -14.82 28.18
CA LEU A 344 -48.32 -14.72 27.05
C LEU A 344 -49.54 -15.64 27.20
N SER A 345 -49.65 -16.45 28.25
CA SER A 345 -50.76 -17.38 28.46
C SER A 345 -52.15 -16.71 28.54
N ALA A 346 -52.18 -15.41 28.82
CA ALA A 346 -53.38 -14.58 28.90
C ALA A 346 -53.83 -13.97 27.55
N LEU A 347 -53.09 -14.19 26.46
CA LEU A 347 -53.52 -13.76 25.13
C LEU A 347 -54.89 -14.39 24.79
N PRO A 348 -55.85 -13.63 24.25
CA PRO A 348 -57.21 -14.11 24.02
C PRO A 348 -57.23 -15.40 23.17
N GLY A 349 -57.92 -16.42 23.69
CA GLY A 349 -58.07 -17.75 23.10
C GLY A 349 -58.95 -17.82 21.83
N PRO A 350 -59.24 -19.03 21.32
CA PRO A 350 -59.20 -19.37 19.91
C PRO A 350 -60.52 -19.06 19.17
N HIS A 351 -60.60 -17.92 18.51
CA HIS A 351 -61.51 -17.79 17.39
C HIS A 351 -60.79 -18.26 16.12
N GLU A 352 -61.34 -19.29 15.44
CA GLU A 352 -60.98 -19.57 14.04
C GLU A 352 -61.27 -18.29 13.25
N MET A 353 -60.22 -17.68 12.71
CA MET A 353 -60.35 -16.50 11.86
C MET A 353 -60.02 -16.93 10.43
N PRO A 354 -60.78 -16.46 9.42
CA PRO A 354 -60.52 -16.79 8.03
C PRO A 354 -59.09 -16.41 7.64
N ALA A 355 -58.51 -17.16 6.69
CA ALA A 355 -57.17 -16.92 6.15
C ALA A 355 -56.98 -15.42 5.86
N GLY A 356 -56.02 -14.80 6.55
CA GLY A 356 -55.72 -13.38 6.37
C GLY A 356 -54.79 -13.16 5.18
N ASP A 357 -54.73 -11.93 4.68
CA ASP A 357 -53.86 -11.57 3.54
C ASP A 357 -52.36 -11.52 3.91
N VAL A 358 -52.01 -11.82 5.16
CA VAL A 358 -50.64 -11.82 5.70
C VAL A 358 -50.40 -13.12 6.45
N THR A 359 -49.20 -13.69 6.28
CA THR A 359 -48.76 -14.92 6.96
C THR A 359 -47.42 -14.70 7.65
N VAL A 360 -47.22 -15.44 8.74
CA VAL A 360 -45.92 -15.59 9.39
C VAL A 360 -45.42 -16.99 9.08
N ARG A 361 -44.35 -17.09 8.30
CA ARG A 361 -43.65 -18.35 8.09
C ARG A 361 -42.70 -18.57 9.25
N HIS A 362 -42.96 -19.62 10.02
CA HIS A 362 -42.14 -20.02 11.16
C HIS A 362 -40.98 -20.91 10.70
N GLU A 363 -39.85 -20.87 11.42
CA GLU A 363 -38.65 -21.67 11.16
C GLU A 363 -38.02 -21.44 9.77
N THR A 364 -38.02 -20.19 9.31
CA THR A 364 -37.33 -19.78 8.08
C THR A 364 -35.84 -19.65 8.33
N GLY A 365 -35.21 -20.78 8.66
CA GLY A 365 -33.80 -20.88 8.95
C GLY A 365 -33.51 -21.29 10.39
N ARG A 366 -32.67 -22.32 10.50
CA ARG A 366 -32.23 -22.94 11.75
C ARG A 366 -30.71 -22.89 11.80
N ALA A 367 -30.17 -22.45 12.93
CA ALA A 367 -28.75 -22.56 13.23
C ALA A 367 -28.47 -23.86 14.00
N GLY A 368 -27.35 -24.51 13.70
CA GLY A 368 -26.93 -25.73 14.39
C GLY A 368 -27.58 -27.01 13.87
N LEU A 369 -27.91 -27.05 12.58
CA LEU A 369 -28.29 -28.30 11.91
C LEU A 369 -27.14 -29.32 11.97
N THR A 370 -27.48 -30.59 12.10
CA THR A 370 -26.56 -31.68 11.80
C THR A 370 -26.35 -31.80 10.30
N VAL A 371 -25.24 -32.45 9.88
CA VAL A 371 -24.95 -32.69 8.46
C VAL A 371 -26.06 -33.53 7.82
N GLN A 372 -26.60 -34.50 8.56
CA GLN A 372 -27.68 -35.37 8.13
C GLN A 372 -29.00 -34.60 7.96
N GLU A 373 -29.34 -33.70 8.89
CA GLU A 373 -30.52 -32.84 8.74
C GLU A 373 -30.38 -31.88 7.54
N MET A 374 -29.17 -31.34 7.29
CA MET A 374 -28.89 -30.54 6.11
C MET A 374 -29.12 -31.34 4.82
N ALA A 375 -28.55 -32.55 4.73
CA ALA A 375 -28.71 -33.43 3.57
C ALA A 375 -30.17 -33.82 3.31
N GLN A 376 -30.95 -34.11 4.36
CA GLN A 376 -32.37 -34.46 4.24
C GLN A 376 -33.24 -33.28 3.78
N ARG A 377 -32.86 -32.06 4.14
CA ARG A 377 -33.64 -30.84 3.86
C ARG A 377 -33.28 -30.20 2.52
N ALA A 378 -32.09 -30.47 2.00
CA ALA A 378 -31.62 -29.92 0.74
C ALA A 378 -32.42 -30.44 -0.46
N THR A 379 -32.81 -29.54 -1.36
CA THR A 379 -33.50 -29.84 -2.63
C THR A 379 -32.55 -29.90 -3.82
N PHE A 380 -31.25 -29.77 -3.57
CA PHE A 380 -30.14 -29.75 -4.53
C PHE A 380 -28.87 -30.31 -3.85
N PRO A 381 -27.83 -30.74 -4.60
CA PRO A 381 -26.61 -31.27 -3.98
C PRO A 381 -25.95 -30.21 -3.08
N VAL A 382 -25.63 -30.62 -1.85
CA VAL A 382 -24.96 -29.77 -0.85
C VAL A 382 -23.70 -30.47 -0.37
N PHE A 383 -22.65 -29.68 -0.18
CA PHE A 383 -21.31 -30.16 0.13
C PHE A 383 -20.87 -29.70 1.52
N ILE A 384 -19.97 -30.48 2.11
CA ILE A 384 -19.34 -30.18 3.39
C ILE A 384 -17.90 -30.72 3.35
N PHE A 385 -17.01 -30.15 4.15
CA PHE A 385 -15.69 -30.75 4.32
C PHE A 385 -15.84 -32.09 5.05
N GLY A 386 -15.31 -33.16 4.46
CA GLY A 386 -15.28 -34.50 5.05
C GLY A 386 -14.53 -34.54 6.38
N LYS A 387 -13.67 -33.54 6.61
CA LYS A 387 -13.08 -33.24 7.92
C LYS A 387 -13.09 -31.75 8.18
N ASP A 388 -13.43 -31.34 9.41
CA ASP A 388 -13.42 -29.92 9.77
C ASP A 388 -12.01 -29.33 9.59
N PRO A 389 -11.87 -28.10 9.06
CA PRO A 389 -10.59 -27.45 8.86
C PRO A 389 -9.78 -27.35 10.17
N CYS A 390 -8.44 -27.34 10.05
CA CYS A 390 -7.55 -27.27 11.21
C CYS A 390 -7.86 -26.03 12.08
N GLY A 391 -7.85 -26.20 13.41
CA GLY A 391 -8.14 -25.11 14.35
C GLY A 391 -9.63 -24.80 14.57
N THR A 392 -10.54 -25.51 13.88
CA THR A 392 -11.99 -25.40 14.13
C THR A 392 -12.32 -25.80 15.56
N LEU A 393 -12.82 -24.84 16.35
CA LEU A 393 -13.44 -25.11 17.65
C LEU A 393 -14.90 -25.53 17.52
N ARG A 394 -15.61 -24.92 16.57
CA ARG A 394 -17.04 -25.12 16.40
C ARG A 394 -17.44 -24.99 14.93
N ARG A 395 -18.09 -26.01 14.41
CA ARG A 395 -18.85 -25.94 13.16
C ARG A 395 -20.30 -25.57 13.46
N THR A 396 -20.84 -24.62 12.71
CA THR A 396 -22.28 -24.29 12.72
C THR A 396 -22.84 -24.29 11.31
N ILE A 397 -23.88 -25.10 11.08
CA ILE A 397 -24.63 -25.12 9.83
C ILE A 397 -25.87 -24.26 10.00
N TYR A 398 -26.04 -23.33 9.08
CA TYR A 398 -27.17 -22.41 8.99
C TYR A 398 -28.02 -22.77 7.77
N GLU A 399 -29.32 -22.89 7.99
CA GLU A 399 -30.32 -22.89 6.94
C GLU A 399 -30.98 -21.52 6.86
N GLY A 400 -31.34 -21.10 5.65
CA GLY A 400 -32.10 -19.88 5.39
C GLY A 400 -32.99 -20.03 4.15
N ILE A 401 -33.79 -18.99 3.87
CA ILE A 401 -34.57 -18.93 2.63
C ILE A 401 -33.63 -18.54 1.49
N ASP A 402 -33.77 -19.19 0.34
CA ASP A 402 -33.13 -18.71 -0.88
C ASP A 402 -33.62 -17.28 -1.22
N PRO A 403 -32.71 -16.35 -1.58
CA PRO A 403 -33.06 -14.93 -1.69
C PRO A 403 -34.02 -14.61 -2.85
N VAL A 404 -34.20 -15.52 -3.82
CA VAL A 404 -35.09 -15.33 -4.98
C VAL A 404 -36.26 -16.31 -4.95
N SER A 405 -36.03 -17.58 -4.60
CA SER A 405 -37.05 -18.63 -4.56
C SER A 405 -37.50 -18.94 -3.13
N SER A 406 -38.75 -18.64 -2.79
CA SER A 406 -39.31 -18.94 -1.47
C SER A 406 -39.51 -20.45 -1.21
N ALA A 407 -39.37 -21.28 -2.24
CA ALA A 407 -39.48 -22.75 -2.17
C ALA A 407 -38.11 -23.45 -2.05
N ASP A 408 -37.01 -22.77 -2.40
CA ASP A 408 -35.66 -23.29 -2.26
C ASP A 408 -35.00 -22.81 -0.97
N ARG A 409 -33.89 -23.47 -0.60
CA ARG A 409 -33.14 -23.22 0.64
C ARG A 409 -31.76 -22.67 0.33
N LEU A 410 -31.23 -21.92 1.30
CA LEU A 410 -29.82 -21.54 1.36
C LEU A 410 -29.17 -22.24 2.54
N PHE A 411 -27.99 -22.81 2.32
CA PHE A 411 -27.16 -23.36 3.37
C PHE A 411 -25.85 -22.58 3.48
N ALA A 412 -25.49 -22.22 4.70
CA ALA A 412 -24.19 -21.62 5.00
C ALA A 412 -23.54 -22.40 6.13
N ILE A 413 -22.29 -22.81 5.92
CA ILE A 413 -21.51 -23.60 6.89
C ILE A 413 -20.38 -22.74 7.37
N VAL A 414 -20.29 -22.54 8.68
CA VAL A 414 -19.28 -21.69 9.32
C VAL A 414 -18.41 -22.53 10.24
N TYR A 415 -17.09 -22.39 10.09
CA TYR A 415 -16.09 -23.02 10.95
C TYR A 415 -15.39 -21.94 11.80
N GLU A 416 -15.64 -21.95 13.11
CA GLU A 416 -15.19 -20.94 14.07
C GLU A 416 -13.90 -21.38 14.80
N THR A 417 -12.98 -20.46 15.06
CA THR A 417 -11.72 -20.68 15.81
C THR A 417 -11.70 -19.89 17.12
N GLN A 418 -10.59 -19.93 17.88
CA GLN A 418 -10.47 -19.26 19.20
C GLN A 418 -10.68 -17.73 19.16
N HIS A 419 -10.49 -17.08 18.01
CA HIS A 419 -10.61 -15.62 17.92
C HIS A 419 -11.51 -15.09 16.79
N GLU A 420 -11.72 -15.76 15.63
CA GLU A 420 -12.61 -15.32 14.53
C GLU A 420 -13.15 -16.49 13.67
N VAL A 421 -14.04 -16.21 12.70
CA VAL A 421 -14.56 -17.19 11.71
C VAL A 421 -13.48 -17.49 10.68
N ALA A 422 -13.02 -18.75 10.58
CA ALA A 422 -11.88 -19.11 9.71
C ALA A 422 -12.28 -19.50 8.28
N VAL A 423 -13.38 -20.23 8.10
CA VAL A 423 -13.84 -20.70 6.77
C VAL A 423 -15.36 -20.67 6.71
N GLY A 424 -15.91 -20.20 5.58
CA GLY A 424 -17.35 -20.20 5.30
C GLY A 424 -17.67 -20.78 3.93
N LEU A 425 -18.55 -21.80 3.88
CA LEU A 425 -19.07 -22.36 2.63
C LEU A 425 -20.52 -21.96 2.44
N VAL A 426 -20.87 -21.42 1.28
CA VAL A 426 -22.22 -20.94 0.97
C VAL A 426 -22.77 -21.65 -0.26
N LEU A 427 -23.93 -22.28 -0.09
CA LEU A 427 -24.61 -23.07 -1.11
C LEU A 427 -26.07 -22.62 -1.25
N CYS A 428 -26.44 -22.09 -2.40
CA CYS A 428 -27.86 -21.95 -2.78
C CYS A 428 -28.05 -22.04 -4.29
N ARG A 429 -29.26 -22.41 -4.69
CA ARG A 429 -29.61 -22.61 -6.11
C ARG A 429 -29.57 -21.32 -6.90
N THR A 430 -29.97 -20.21 -6.29
CA THR A 430 -29.92 -18.89 -6.94
C THR A 430 -28.49 -18.46 -7.27
N ILE A 431 -27.51 -18.76 -6.40
CA ILE A 431 -26.08 -18.48 -6.66
C ILE A 431 -25.56 -19.33 -7.82
N ASP A 432 -25.83 -20.64 -7.80
CA ASP A 432 -25.41 -21.56 -8.86
C ASP A 432 -25.90 -21.07 -10.24
N ARG A 433 -27.18 -20.72 -10.33
CA ARG A 433 -27.80 -20.20 -11.56
C ARG A 433 -27.28 -18.84 -11.97
N PHE A 434 -27.07 -17.93 -11.01
CA PHE A 434 -26.51 -16.61 -11.28
C PHE A 434 -25.12 -16.70 -11.90
N VAL A 435 -24.24 -17.53 -11.32
CA VAL A 435 -22.88 -17.73 -11.84
C VAL A 435 -22.93 -18.39 -13.21
N LYS A 436 -23.78 -19.42 -13.41
CA LYS A 436 -23.99 -20.06 -14.73
C LYS A 436 -24.51 -19.09 -15.81
N ALA A 437 -25.28 -18.09 -15.43
CA ALA A 437 -25.75 -17.07 -16.35
C ALA A 437 -24.62 -16.08 -16.71
N GLN A 438 -23.82 -15.67 -15.71
CA GLN A 438 -22.64 -14.83 -15.91
C GLN A 438 -21.56 -15.48 -16.79
N THR A 439 -21.28 -16.78 -16.61
CA THR A 439 -20.30 -17.54 -17.41
C THR A 439 -20.64 -17.66 -18.90
N LYS A 440 -21.88 -17.37 -19.30
CA LYS A 440 -22.28 -17.32 -20.72
C LYS A 440 -22.06 -15.96 -21.39
N ASN A 441 -22.03 -14.87 -20.61
CA ASN A 441 -21.84 -13.49 -21.12
C ASN A 441 -20.40 -12.98 -20.94
N VAL A 442 -19.73 -13.44 -19.88
CA VAL A 442 -18.32 -13.22 -19.65
C VAL A 442 -17.64 -14.51 -20.05
N ASP A 443 -16.60 -14.45 -20.89
CA ASP A 443 -15.82 -15.61 -21.26
C ASP A 443 -15.05 -16.12 -20.02
N LEU A 444 -15.75 -16.77 -19.10
CA LEU A 444 -15.15 -17.42 -17.93
C LEU A 444 -14.30 -18.62 -18.36
N GLN A 445 -14.30 -19.03 -19.64
CA GLN A 445 -13.24 -19.91 -20.18
C GLN A 445 -11.88 -19.20 -20.26
N ALA A 446 -11.82 -17.87 -20.19
CA ALA A 446 -10.58 -17.10 -20.06
C ALA A 446 -10.10 -16.97 -18.60
N VAL A 447 -10.94 -17.26 -17.60
CA VAL A 447 -10.52 -17.37 -16.19
C VAL A 447 -10.15 -18.82 -15.94
N GLN A 448 -8.89 -19.15 -16.17
CA GLN A 448 -8.38 -20.48 -15.92
C GLN A 448 -8.51 -20.80 -14.43
N ALA A 449 -9.06 -21.97 -14.10
CA ALA A 449 -9.10 -22.45 -12.72
C ALA A 449 -7.67 -22.42 -12.16
N VAL A 450 -7.50 -21.74 -11.03
CA VAL A 450 -6.18 -21.63 -10.39
C VAL A 450 -5.77 -22.95 -9.75
N ILE A 451 -6.76 -23.79 -9.40
CA ILE A 451 -6.57 -25.14 -8.86
C ILE A 451 -7.65 -26.05 -9.47
N THR A 452 -7.25 -27.23 -9.90
CA THR A 452 -8.17 -28.35 -10.12
C THR A 452 -7.76 -29.47 -9.19
N THR A 453 -8.65 -29.83 -8.28
CA THR A 453 -8.37 -30.75 -7.19
C THR A 453 -8.50 -32.21 -7.66
N SER A 454 -7.94 -33.16 -6.90
CA SER A 454 -7.96 -34.58 -7.27
C SER A 454 -9.38 -35.19 -7.27
N ASN A 455 -10.29 -34.65 -6.45
CA ASN A 455 -11.72 -35.00 -6.45
C ASN A 455 -12.54 -34.30 -7.54
N GLY A 456 -11.91 -33.51 -8.42
CA GLY A 456 -12.53 -32.92 -9.61
C GLY A 456 -13.20 -31.56 -9.41
N PHE A 457 -13.04 -30.92 -8.25
CA PHE A 457 -13.47 -29.54 -8.06
C PHE A 457 -12.50 -28.58 -8.74
N LYS A 458 -13.03 -27.48 -9.28
CA LYS A 458 -12.23 -26.37 -9.78
C LYS A 458 -12.38 -25.18 -8.86
N VAL A 459 -11.26 -24.56 -8.52
CA VAL A 459 -11.20 -23.35 -7.71
C VAL A 459 -10.84 -22.19 -8.64
N HIS A 460 -11.70 -21.19 -8.66
CA HIS A 460 -11.53 -19.97 -9.41
C HIS A 460 -11.25 -18.83 -8.44
N ASP A 461 -10.12 -18.15 -8.64
CA ASP A 461 -9.79 -16.93 -7.90
C ASP A 461 -10.59 -15.77 -8.50
N LEU A 462 -11.30 -15.03 -7.65
CA LEU A 462 -12.16 -13.93 -8.10
C LEU A 462 -11.54 -12.60 -7.65
N ASP A 463 -11.24 -11.75 -8.62
CA ASP A 463 -10.67 -10.42 -8.40
C ASP A 463 -11.52 -9.62 -7.39
N ALA A 464 -10.84 -8.95 -6.45
CA ALA A 464 -11.38 -8.54 -5.14
C ALA A 464 -12.56 -7.55 -5.16
N ASN A 465 -12.92 -6.99 -6.32
CA ASN A 465 -13.91 -5.91 -6.39
C ASN A 465 -15.35 -6.40 -6.68
N GLY A 466 -15.61 -7.41 -7.53
CA GLY A 466 -16.99 -7.68 -7.99
C GLY A 466 -17.82 -8.70 -7.19
N ASN A 467 -17.21 -9.80 -6.73
CA ASN A 467 -17.96 -10.99 -6.28
C ASN A 467 -17.91 -11.26 -4.77
N ALA A 468 -17.06 -10.55 -4.02
CA ALA A 468 -17.03 -10.58 -2.55
C ALA A 468 -18.34 -10.04 -1.93
N PHE A 469 -19.12 -9.29 -2.71
CA PHE A 469 -20.38 -8.67 -2.32
C PHE A 469 -21.45 -9.68 -1.86
N ILE A 470 -21.65 -10.79 -2.59
CA ILE A 470 -22.70 -11.78 -2.28
C ILE A 470 -22.40 -12.49 -0.95
N LEU A 471 -21.14 -12.86 -0.72
CA LEU A 471 -20.68 -13.40 0.56
C LEU A 471 -20.82 -12.38 1.69
N ASN A 472 -20.50 -11.10 1.46
CA ASN A 472 -20.69 -10.04 2.47
C ASN A 472 -22.16 -9.87 2.88
N LEU A 473 -23.07 -9.85 1.90
CA LEU A 473 -24.52 -9.79 2.15
C LEU A 473 -25.01 -11.00 2.95
N LEU A 474 -24.45 -12.19 2.67
CA LEU A 474 -24.85 -13.44 3.32
C LEU A 474 -24.25 -13.61 4.72
N PHE A 475 -22.99 -13.24 4.96
CA PHE A 475 -22.42 -13.20 6.31
C PHE A 475 -23.12 -12.17 7.21
N ALA A 476 -23.54 -11.03 6.64
CA ALA A 476 -24.35 -10.05 7.34
C ALA A 476 -25.73 -10.62 7.75
N ARG A 477 -26.38 -11.41 6.87
CA ARG A 477 -27.61 -12.15 7.23
C ARG A 477 -27.41 -13.15 8.36
N LEU A 478 -26.22 -13.75 8.47
CA LEU A 478 -25.86 -14.66 9.56
C LEU A 478 -25.48 -13.94 10.87
N ASN A 479 -25.47 -12.59 10.87
CA ASN A 479 -25.04 -11.75 11.99
C ASN A 479 -23.62 -12.11 12.47
N LYS A 480 -22.73 -12.38 11.52
CA LYS A 480 -21.32 -12.68 11.75
C LYS A 480 -20.49 -11.57 11.11
N LYS A 481 -19.67 -10.89 11.93
CA LYS A 481 -18.66 -9.96 11.40
C LYS A 481 -17.70 -10.79 10.57
N ALA A 482 -17.57 -10.43 9.32
CA ALA A 482 -16.68 -11.14 8.45
C ALA A 482 -15.28 -10.49 8.54
N ALA A 483 -14.21 -11.27 8.47
CA ALA A 483 -12.85 -10.86 8.81
C ALA A 483 -12.23 -9.76 7.90
N GLU A 484 -11.13 -9.13 8.32
CA GLU A 484 -10.57 -7.94 7.66
C GLU A 484 -9.70 -8.25 6.42
N ASN A 485 -9.08 -9.44 6.34
CA ASN A 485 -8.19 -9.89 5.27
C ASN A 485 -8.76 -11.11 4.51
N ARG A 486 -9.92 -11.00 3.88
CA ARG A 486 -10.61 -12.16 3.28
C ARG A 486 -10.25 -12.43 1.83
N ASN A 487 -10.09 -13.72 1.52
CA ASN A 487 -10.11 -14.23 0.15
C ASN A 487 -11.42 -14.97 -0.14
N CYS A 488 -11.94 -14.78 -1.34
CA CYS A 488 -13.18 -15.37 -1.81
C CYS A 488 -12.89 -16.20 -3.06
N TYR A 489 -13.20 -17.48 -2.99
CA TYR A 489 -13.04 -18.41 -4.11
C TYR A 489 -14.40 -18.87 -4.60
N LEU A 490 -14.52 -19.01 -5.91
CA LEU A 490 -15.66 -19.67 -6.55
C LEU A 490 -15.26 -21.12 -6.81
N LEU A 491 -16.01 -22.05 -6.23
CA LEU A 491 -15.83 -23.47 -6.43
C LEU A 491 -16.83 -23.97 -7.46
N GLU A 492 -16.36 -24.76 -8.42
CA GLU A 492 -17.16 -25.51 -9.37
C GLU A 492 -17.03 -27.00 -9.02
N SER A 493 -18.15 -27.67 -8.73
CA SER A 493 -18.17 -29.11 -8.48
C SER A 493 -17.87 -29.90 -9.76
N PRO A 494 -17.51 -31.19 -9.66
CA PRO A 494 -17.30 -32.06 -10.83
C PRO A 494 -18.52 -32.11 -11.77
N GLU A 495 -19.72 -31.93 -11.23
CA GLU A 495 -20.99 -31.90 -11.96
C GLU A 495 -21.35 -30.49 -12.49
N GLY A 496 -20.48 -29.50 -12.30
CA GLY A 496 -20.66 -28.14 -12.78
C GLY A 496 -21.60 -27.29 -11.90
N GLN A 497 -21.70 -27.59 -10.60
CA GLN A 497 -22.43 -26.75 -9.65
C GLN A 497 -21.50 -25.72 -9.01
N PHE A 498 -21.91 -24.45 -8.98
CA PHE A 498 -21.13 -23.37 -8.40
C PHE A 498 -21.50 -23.09 -6.93
N MET A 499 -20.48 -22.82 -6.11
CA MET A 499 -20.62 -22.42 -4.71
C MET A 499 -19.49 -21.47 -4.29
N PHE A 500 -19.70 -20.75 -3.20
CA PHE A 500 -18.72 -19.78 -2.69
C PHE A 500 -17.99 -20.29 -1.46
N LEU A 501 -16.66 -20.17 -1.48
CA LEU A 501 -15.78 -20.43 -0.35
C LEU A 501 -15.15 -19.12 0.11
N GLY A 502 -15.51 -18.67 1.31
CA GLY A 502 -14.85 -17.58 1.99
C GLY A 502 -13.81 -18.12 2.96
N VAL A 503 -12.59 -17.58 2.89
CA VAL A 503 -11.53 -17.90 3.85
C VAL A 503 -11.01 -16.63 4.49
N ASP A 504 -10.79 -16.68 5.79
CA ASP A 504 -10.11 -15.62 6.52
C ASP A 504 -8.59 -15.73 6.34
N GLY A 505 -7.99 -14.68 5.79
CA GLY A 505 -6.60 -14.67 5.37
C GLY A 505 -6.36 -15.25 3.97
N TRP A 506 -5.11 -15.15 3.54
CA TRP A 506 -4.64 -15.82 2.33
C TRP A 506 -4.24 -17.26 2.66
N LEU A 507 -4.86 -18.24 1.99
CA LEU A 507 -4.42 -19.64 2.03
C LEU A 507 -3.44 -19.91 0.88
N PRO A 508 -2.30 -20.56 1.15
CA PRO A 508 -1.46 -21.12 0.11
C PRO A 508 -2.24 -22.05 -0.83
N SER A 509 -1.90 -22.07 -2.13
CA SER A 509 -2.62 -22.87 -3.13
C SER A 509 -2.70 -24.35 -2.78
N ASN A 510 -1.66 -24.92 -2.13
CA ASN A 510 -1.67 -26.31 -1.66
C ASN A 510 -2.61 -26.54 -0.47
N GLU A 511 -2.75 -25.57 0.44
CA GLU A 511 -3.71 -25.67 1.56
C GLU A 511 -5.14 -25.46 1.07
N LEU A 512 -5.34 -24.55 0.11
CA LEU A 512 -6.63 -24.34 -0.55
C LEU A 512 -7.03 -25.57 -1.38
N GLU A 513 -6.08 -26.19 -2.07
CA GLU A 513 -6.27 -27.46 -2.78
C GLU A 513 -6.65 -28.58 -1.81
N GLN A 514 -5.89 -28.78 -0.73
CA GLN A 514 -6.20 -29.80 0.29
C GLN A 514 -7.54 -29.58 0.98
N LEU A 515 -7.86 -28.32 1.29
CA LEU A 515 -9.14 -27.95 1.88
C LEU A 515 -10.29 -28.29 0.92
N THR A 516 -10.14 -27.96 -0.36
CA THR A 516 -11.16 -28.21 -1.38
C THR A 516 -11.26 -29.71 -1.74
N ASP A 517 -10.14 -30.43 -1.77
CA ASP A 517 -10.09 -31.89 -1.96
C ASP A 517 -10.81 -32.65 -0.85
N SER A 518 -10.97 -32.03 0.33
CA SER A 518 -11.73 -32.62 1.44
C SER A 518 -13.25 -32.52 1.26
N LEU A 519 -13.77 -31.79 0.27
CA LEU A 519 -15.21 -31.65 0.06
C LEU A 519 -15.86 -32.99 -0.32
N VAL A 520 -16.97 -33.28 0.36
CA VAL A 520 -17.82 -34.44 0.12
C VAL A 520 -19.29 -34.01 0.07
N LEU A 521 -20.13 -34.81 -0.59
CA LEU A 521 -21.58 -34.64 -0.52
C LEU A 521 -22.05 -34.85 0.93
N ALA A 522 -22.95 -34.00 1.42
CA ALA A 522 -23.41 -34.06 2.80
C ALA A 522 -24.13 -35.38 3.14
N GLN A 523 -24.78 -36.01 2.14
CA GLN A 523 -25.41 -37.32 2.29
C GLN A 523 -24.40 -38.46 2.51
N ASP A 524 -23.16 -38.28 2.05
CA ASP A 524 -22.08 -39.27 2.13
C ASP A 524 -21.14 -38.97 3.32
N TYR A 525 -21.46 -37.96 4.13
CA TYR A 525 -20.65 -37.57 5.28
C TYR A 525 -20.71 -38.62 6.40
N VAL A 526 -19.54 -39.18 6.73
CA VAL A 526 -19.35 -40.11 7.85
C VAL A 526 -18.66 -39.36 9.01
N PRO A 527 -19.26 -39.26 10.22
CA PRO A 527 -18.64 -38.56 11.34
C PRO A 527 -17.41 -39.32 11.87
N ASN A 528 -16.22 -39.03 11.34
CA ASN A 528 -14.98 -39.60 11.85
C ASN A 528 -14.40 -38.74 12.97
N ASN A 529 -14.67 -39.15 14.20
CA ASN A 529 -14.10 -38.59 15.41
C ASN A 529 -12.65 -39.10 15.64
N GLN A 530 -11.77 -38.82 14.69
CA GLN A 530 -10.32 -38.93 14.89
C GLN A 530 -9.72 -37.56 14.67
N SER A 531 -9.00 -37.06 15.68
CA SER A 531 -8.06 -35.97 15.53
C SER A 531 -7.33 -36.17 14.20
N ILE A 532 -7.17 -35.13 13.38
CA ILE A 532 -6.01 -35.17 12.48
C ILE A 532 -4.85 -35.40 13.46
N PRO A 533 -3.94 -36.37 13.25
CA PRO A 533 -2.61 -36.15 13.78
C PRO A 533 -2.30 -34.69 13.44
N LYS A 534 -1.91 -33.82 14.39
CA LYS A 534 -1.19 -32.60 13.99
C LYS A 534 -0.29 -33.07 12.87
N THR A 535 -0.46 -32.60 11.64
CA THR A 535 0.37 -33.06 10.52
C THR A 535 1.75 -33.11 11.10
N VAL A 536 2.37 -34.29 11.19
CA VAL A 536 3.65 -34.38 11.87
C VAL A 536 4.54 -33.57 10.96
N VAL A 537 4.74 -32.30 11.30
CA VAL A 537 5.61 -31.42 10.55
C VAL A 537 6.96 -32.01 10.84
N ASP A 538 7.43 -32.79 9.89
CA ASP A 538 8.72 -33.44 9.95
C ASP A 538 9.64 -32.73 8.96
N LEU A 539 10.94 -32.93 9.18
CA LEU A 539 11.97 -32.33 8.33
C LEU A 539 11.94 -32.86 6.90
N SER A 540 11.26 -33.96 6.61
CA SER A 540 11.21 -34.52 5.25
C SER A 540 10.51 -33.59 4.26
N LEU A 541 9.52 -32.81 4.74
CA LEU A 541 8.80 -31.81 3.94
C LEU A 541 9.68 -30.64 3.47
N ALA A 542 10.80 -30.40 4.16
CA ALA A 542 11.82 -29.42 3.79
C ALA A 542 13.19 -30.07 3.54
N THR A 543 13.21 -31.32 3.06
CA THR A 543 14.44 -32.03 2.68
C THR A 543 14.67 -31.98 1.18
N GLN A 544 15.89 -31.62 0.76
CA GLN A 544 16.36 -31.75 -0.61
C GLN A 544 17.63 -32.58 -0.71
N SER A 545 17.80 -33.32 -1.80
CA SER A 545 18.97 -34.18 -2.07
C SER A 545 19.72 -33.79 -3.34
N ASN A 546 19.22 -32.83 -4.13
CA ASN A 546 19.86 -32.34 -5.34
C ASN A 546 20.09 -30.83 -5.23
N LEU A 547 21.35 -30.40 -5.23
CA LEU A 547 21.74 -28.98 -5.18
C LEU A 547 21.40 -28.22 -6.48
N GLU A 548 21.13 -28.92 -7.58
CA GLU A 548 20.75 -28.32 -8.87
C GLU A 548 19.25 -27.98 -8.97
N HIS A 549 18.44 -28.39 -7.98
CA HIS A 549 17.00 -28.13 -8.03
C HIS A 549 16.71 -26.65 -7.74
N PRO A 550 15.96 -25.94 -8.60
CA PRO A 550 15.76 -24.49 -8.47
C PRO A 550 14.88 -24.09 -7.26
N VAL A 551 14.11 -25.03 -6.72
CA VAL A 551 13.21 -24.84 -5.57
C VAL A 551 13.81 -25.51 -4.34
N ILE A 552 14.14 -24.72 -3.31
CA ILE A 552 14.46 -25.23 -1.97
C ILE A 552 13.15 -25.25 -1.15
N PRO A 553 12.72 -26.41 -0.61
CA PRO A 553 11.57 -26.46 0.27
C PRO A 553 11.92 -25.98 1.68
N TRP A 554 11.00 -25.28 2.35
CA TRP A 554 11.22 -24.67 3.66
C TRP A 554 10.14 -25.06 4.66
N LEU A 555 10.50 -25.18 5.93
CA LEU A 555 9.59 -25.02 7.05
C LEU A 555 9.73 -23.59 7.57
N LEU A 556 8.63 -22.88 7.76
CA LEU A 556 8.62 -21.53 8.32
C LEU A 556 8.05 -21.55 9.74
N LEU A 557 8.53 -20.63 10.56
CA LEU A 557 8.15 -20.51 11.96
C LEU A 557 8.16 -19.02 12.35
N GLY A 558 6.97 -18.46 12.55
CA GLY A 558 6.75 -17.05 12.83
C GLY A 558 5.25 -16.75 12.83
N ARG A 559 4.81 -15.50 12.91
CA ARG A 559 5.55 -14.27 13.18
C ARG A 559 5.78 -14.11 14.69
N PHE A 560 7.02 -14.00 15.12
CA PHE A 560 7.34 -13.60 16.48
C PHE A 560 7.20 -12.10 16.62
N ASP A 561 6.39 -11.69 17.59
CA ASP A 561 6.12 -10.29 17.86
C ASP A 561 7.27 -9.66 18.67
N LEU A 562 7.60 -8.40 18.42
CA LEU A 562 8.69 -7.71 19.09
C LEU A 562 8.29 -7.13 20.46
N ASN A 563 7.02 -7.24 20.84
CA ASN A 563 6.48 -6.70 22.10
C ASN A 563 7.13 -7.25 23.38
N GLY A 564 7.85 -8.37 23.31
CA GLY A 564 8.51 -8.99 24.48
C GLY A 564 9.89 -8.40 24.82
N TYR A 565 10.48 -7.59 23.94
CA TYR A 565 11.86 -7.11 24.08
C TYR A 565 11.97 -5.76 24.77
N THR A 566 11.14 -4.78 24.36
CA THR A 566 11.03 -3.48 25.04
C THR A 566 9.58 -2.96 24.98
N SER A 567 9.34 -1.76 25.53
CA SER A 567 8.03 -1.10 25.56
C SER A 567 7.51 -0.64 24.19
N ASP A 568 8.38 -0.45 23.19
CA ASP A 568 8.00 -0.03 21.83
C ASP A 568 8.64 -0.93 20.75
N PRO A 569 7.85 -1.78 20.06
CA PRO A 569 8.34 -2.69 19.03
C PRO A 569 8.85 -1.99 17.75
N THR A 570 8.60 -0.69 17.60
CA THR A 570 8.97 0.10 16.40
C THR A 570 10.32 0.81 16.53
N THR A 571 10.94 0.78 17.71
CA THR A 571 12.27 1.38 17.91
C THR A 571 13.37 0.49 17.35
N GLU A 572 14.45 1.12 16.92
CA GLU A 572 15.62 0.39 16.43
C GLU A 572 16.26 -0.48 17.51
N GLU A 573 16.24 -0.02 18.78
CA GLU A 573 16.74 -0.77 19.93
C GLU A 573 16.01 -2.11 20.11
N THR A 574 14.67 -2.11 20.07
CA THR A 574 13.87 -3.34 20.20
C THR A 574 14.15 -4.30 19.07
N ARG A 575 14.26 -3.79 17.85
CA ARG A 575 14.61 -4.62 16.69
C ARG A 575 16.01 -5.20 16.84
N LYS A 576 16.99 -4.42 17.32
CA LYS A 576 18.36 -4.92 17.56
C LYS A 576 18.38 -6.01 18.62
N LEU A 577 17.63 -5.85 19.71
CA LEU A 577 17.49 -6.87 20.75
C LEU A 577 16.84 -8.15 20.21
N ALA A 578 15.75 -8.01 19.45
CA ALA A 578 15.07 -9.14 18.84
C ALA A 578 15.91 -9.87 17.79
N PHE A 579 16.73 -9.13 17.05
CA PHE A 579 17.66 -9.70 16.10
C PHE A 579 18.82 -10.42 16.79
N ALA A 580 19.33 -9.85 17.88
CA ALA A 580 20.40 -10.42 18.68
C ALA A 580 19.98 -11.72 19.41
N GLU A 581 18.74 -11.82 19.90
CA GLU A 581 18.29 -12.99 20.66
C GLU A 581 18.17 -14.26 19.79
N GLU A 582 18.70 -15.38 20.29
CA GLU A 582 18.57 -16.70 19.67
C GLU A 582 17.56 -17.54 20.48
N THR A 583 16.30 -17.51 20.05
CA THR A 583 15.18 -18.09 20.80
C THR A 583 14.96 -19.59 20.56
N LEU A 584 15.64 -20.18 19.59
CA LEU A 584 15.45 -21.57 19.15
C LEU A 584 16.72 -22.39 19.32
N ASP A 585 16.58 -23.65 19.74
CA ASP A 585 17.67 -24.63 19.60
C ASP A 585 17.82 -25.00 18.12
N LEU A 586 18.88 -24.50 17.49
CA LEU A 586 19.13 -24.69 16.07
C LEU A 586 19.71 -26.08 15.73
N ASN A 587 20.11 -26.86 16.75
CA ASN A 587 20.71 -28.19 16.57
C ASN A 587 19.69 -29.32 16.56
N THR A 588 18.53 -29.12 17.19
CA THR A 588 17.43 -30.10 17.22
C THR A 588 16.15 -29.53 16.65
N PHE A 589 15.54 -30.24 15.70
CA PHE A 589 14.22 -29.90 15.21
C PHE A 589 13.16 -30.45 16.16
N THR A 590 12.35 -29.55 16.71
CA THR A 590 11.10 -29.89 17.39
C THR A 590 9.95 -29.31 16.58
N PRO A 591 8.91 -30.10 16.23
CA PRO A 591 7.77 -29.63 15.43
C PRO A 591 7.04 -28.45 16.06
N GLU A 592 7.09 -28.34 17.38
CA GLU A 592 6.54 -27.25 18.16
C GLU A 592 7.65 -26.67 19.03
N VAL A 593 7.68 -25.34 19.12
CA VAL A 593 8.66 -24.60 19.90
C VAL A 593 7.96 -23.53 20.71
N ARG A 594 8.50 -23.26 21.89
CA ARG A 594 7.98 -22.23 22.77
C ARG A 594 8.91 -21.02 22.73
N VAL A 595 8.37 -19.87 22.32
CA VAL A 595 9.10 -18.60 22.23
C VAL A 595 8.29 -17.53 22.97
N GLN A 596 8.90 -16.83 23.94
CA GLN A 596 8.26 -15.77 24.72
C GLN A 596 6.86 -16.15 25.28
N ASP A 597 6.79 -17.32 25.93
CA ASP A 597 5.57 -17.91 26.50
C ASP A 597 4.44 -18.28 25.54
N LYS A 598 4.71 -18.28 24.24
CA LYS A 598 3.78 -18.76 23.21
C LYS A 598 4.34 -19.99 22.51
N GLU A 599 3.45 -20.93 22.22
CA GLU A 599 3.77 -22.09 21.39
C GLU A 599 3.56 -21.73 19.91
N TYR A 600 4.54 -22.10 19.10
CA TYR A 600 4.53 -21.96 17.65
C TYR A 600 4.82 -23.33 17.02
N ALA A 601 4.17 -23.60 15.90
CA ALA A 601 4.42 -24.80 15.11
C ALA A 601 5.09 -24.42 13.78
N TRP A 602 6.02 -25.26 13.32
CA TRP A 602 6.59 -25.12 11.99
C TRP A 602 5.51 -25.37 10.92
N THR A 603 5.56 -24.66 9.79
CA THR A 603 4.62 -24.83 8.68
C THR A 603 5.39 -24.98 7.37
N SER A 604 5.06 -25.98 6.54
CA SER A 604 5.75 -26.18 5.26
C SER A 604 5.39 -25.10 4.25
N CYS A 605 6.40 -24.58 3.55
CA CYS A 605 6.29 -23.62 2.48
C CYS A 605 7.18 -24.07 1.31
N TYR A 606 6.60 -24.18 0.12
CA TYR A 606 7.34 -24.36 -1.12
C TYR A 606 7.47 -23.00 -1.79
N GLY A 607 8.66 -22.68 -2.31
CA GLY A 607 8.93 -21.40 -2.98
C GLY A 607 7.82 -21.02 -3.96
N GLN A 608 7.26 -19.82 -3.82
CA GLN A 608 6.33 -19.30 -4.80
C GLN A 608 7.12 -19.00 -6.08
N THR A 609 6.65 -19.48 -7.24
CA THR A 609 7.11 -18.94 -8.52
C THR A 609 6.41 -17.61 -8.73
N LEU A 610 6.79 -16.60 -7.94
CA LEU A 610 6.63 -15.23 -8.39
C LEU A 610 7.77 -15.00 -9.38
N ASN A 611 7.45 -14.86 -10.66
CA ASN A 611 8.37 -14.28 -11.65
C ASN A 611 8.58 -12.80 -11.29
N TYR A 612 9.25 -12.53 -10.16
CA TYR A 612 9.72 -11.20 -9.80
C TYR A 612 10.80 -10.83 -10.83
N HIS A 613 10.41 -10.06 -11.84
CA HIS A 613 11.28 -9.48 -12.86
C HIS A 613 12.24 -10.46 -13.59
N ASN A 614 11.87 -11.74 -13.77
CA ASN A 614 12.72 -12.79 -14.38
C ASN A 614 14.02 -13.13 -13.61
N TYR A 615 14.13 -12.81 -12.31
CA TYR A 615 15.42 -12.95 -11.60
C TYR A 615 15.60 -14.24 -10.76
N GLY A 616 14.55 -14.96 -10.36
CA GLY A 616 14.65 -16.23 -9.61
C GLY A 616 13.48 -16.47 -8.63
N GLN A 617 13.43 -17.63 -7.97
CA GLN A 617 12.37 -17.99 -7.00
C GLN A 617 12.61 -17.41 -5.60
N SER A 618 11.55 -16.91 -4.94
CA SER A 618 11.62 -16.31 -3.59
C SER A 618 10.64 -16.95 -2.60
N ILE A 619 10.91 -16.75 -1.31
CA ILE A 619 9.99 -17.03 -0.20
C ILE A 619 9.41 -15.71 0.28
N ASN A 620 8.13 -15.45 -0.01
CA ASN A 620 7.44 -14.22 0.35
C ASN A 620 6.86 -14.32 1.77
N LEU A 621 7.64 -13.89 2.76
CA LEU A 621 7.24 -13.87 4.17
C LEU A 621 6.12 -12.88 4.47
N GLY A 622 6.02 -11.79 3.69
CA GLY A 622 4.97 -10.79 3.78
C GLY A 622 3.61 -11.36 3.38
N ALA A 623 3.57 -12.24 2.40
CA ALA A 623 2.36 -12.99 2.04
C ALA A 623 1.95 -13.97 3.15
N VAL A 624 2.91 -14.58 3.85
CA VAL A 624 2.65 -15.56 4.91
C VAL A 624 2.25 -14.89 6.24
N TYR A 625 2.90 -13.79 6.61
CA TYR A 625 2.82 -13.21 7.95
C TYR A 625 2.30 -11.76 8.00
N GLY A 626 2.10 -11.13 6.84
CA GLY A 626 1.76 -9.72 6.70
C GLY A 626 2.96 -8.79 6.91
N THR A 627 2.93 -7.63 6.24
CA THR A 627 4.00 -6.60 6.29
C THR A 627 3.66 -5.40 7.17
N ALA A 628 2.43 -5.34 7.69
CA ALA A 628 1.93 -4.19 8.43
C ALA A 628 2.57 -4.00 9.82
N ARG A 629 3.30 -5.00 10.34
CA ARG A 629 3.88 -4.96 11.69
C ARG A 629 5.28 -5.58 11.72
N PRO A 630 6.22 -5.02 12.50
CA PRO A 630 7.53 -5.62 12.70
C PRO A 630 7.42 -7.03 13.28
N GLY A 631 8.31 -7.92 12.89
CA GLY A 631 8.34 -9.26 13.44
C GLY A 631 9.53 -10.06 12.98
N VAL A 632 9.78 -11.17 13.67
CA VAL A 632 10.81 -12.14 13.30
C VAL A 632 10.14 -13.41 12.76
N CYS A 633 10.73 -13.96 11.70
CA CYS A 633 10.40 -15.28 11.19
C CYS A 633 11.66 -16.12 11.07
N TYR A 634 11.54 -17.43 11.27
CA TYR A 634 12.55 -18.42 10.96
C TYR A 634 12.13 -19.26 9.76
N GLY A 635 13.09 -19.65 8.94
CA GLY A 635 12.98 -20.68 7.92
C GLY A 635 13.96 -21.80 8.23
N LEU A 636 13.56 -23.05 8.02
CA LEU A 636 14.38 -24.24 8.22
C LEU A 636 14.31 -25.16 7.00
N THR A 637 15.45 -25.61 6.50
CA THR A 637 15.54 -26.60 5.43
C THR A 637 16.67 -27.60 5.70
N ARG A 638 16.59 -28.76 5.06
CA ARG A 638 17.50 -29.90 5.21
C ARG A 638 18.06 -30.27 3.84
N ILE A 639 19.37 -30.44 3.77
CA ILE A 639 20.11 -30.69 2.53
C ILE A 639 20.93 -31.95 2.70
N ILE A 640 20.70 -32.94 1.84
CA ILE A 640 21.44 -34.20 1.86
C ILE A 640 22.42 -34.21 0.70
N VAL A 641 23.71 -34.34 0.99
CA VAL A 641 24.76 -34.53 -0.03
C VAL A 641 25.45 -35.88 0.19
N SER A 642 25.84 -36.55 -0.90
CA SER A 642 26.45 -37.90 -0.83
C SER A 642 27.89 -37.89 -0.33
N GLU A 643 28.60 -36.79 -0.53
CA GLU A 643 29.97 -36.56 -0.09
C GLU A 643 30.13 -35.13 0.42
N GLN A 644 31.28 -34.80 1.01
CA GLN A 644 31.55 -33.42 1.44
C GLN A 644 31.63 -32.53 0.19
N THR A 645 30.84 -31.45 0.13
CA THR A 645 30.69 -30.60 -1.06
C THR A 645 30.95 -29.14 -0.71
N GLU A 646 31.85 -28.49 -1.45
CA GLU A 646 32.02 -27.03 -1.43
C GLU A 646 30.91 -26.39 -2.27
N ALA A 647 30.10 -25.52 -1.66
CA ALA A 647 28.97 -24.84 -2.29
C ALA A 647 29.02 -23.33 -2.04
N ILE A 648 28.35 -22.53 -2.87
CA ILE A 648 28.02 -21.14 -2.59
C ILE A 648 26.52 -21.05 -2.31
N LEU A 649 26.14 -20.60 -1.12
CA LEU A 649 24.78 -20.28 -0.75
C LEU A 649 24.44 -18.85 -1.20
N GLY A 650 23.69 -18.67 -2.29
CA GLY A 650 23.22 -17.36 -2.71
C GLY A 650 21.97 -16.94 -1.95
N ILE A 651 21.97 -15.75 -1.39
CA ILE A 651 20.94 -15.17 -0.53
C ILE A 651 20.57 -13.77 -1.02
N GLY A 652 19.31 -13.38 -0.82
CA GLY A 652 18.87 -11.99 -0.95
C GLY A 652 17.70 -11.73 -0.02
N SER A 653 17.63 -10.55 0.60
CA SER A 653 16.51 -10.16 1.47
C SER A 653 16.50 -8.64 1.63
N PRO A 654 15.35 -7.96 1.56
CA PRO A 654 15.26 -6.54 1.83
C PRO A 654 15.34 -6.23 3.33
N ASP A 655 15.13 -7.24 4.17
CA ASP A 655 15.14 -7.16 5.63
C ASP A 655 16.45 -7.66 6.24
N ALA A 656 16.64 -7.36 7.54
CA ALA A 656 17.76 -7.85 8.34
C ALA A 656 17.69 -9.38 8.49
N VAL A 657 18.80 -10.09 8.25
CA VAL A 657 18.82 -11.56 8.23
C VAL A 657 20.02 -12.19 8.93
N LYS A 658 19.81 -13.36 9.53
CA LYS A 658 20.84 -14.27 10.04
C LYS A 658 20.67 -15.66 9.45
N VAL A 659 21.78 -16.35 9.21
CA VAL A 659 21.77 -17.66 8.59
C VAL A 659 22.75 -18.60 9.29
N TRP A 660 22.28 -19.79 9.64
CA TRP A 660 23.08 -20.83 10.29
C TRP A 660 23.11 -22.09 9.44
N LEU A 661 24.27 -22.72 9.34
CA LEU A 661 24.46 -24.02 8.72
C LEU A 661 25.02 -24.99 9.77
N ASN A 662 24.32 -26.10 10.02
CA ASN A 662 24.68 -27.10 11.02
C ASN A 662 24.91 -26.50 12.42
N GLY A 663 24.07 -25.54 12.81
CA GLY A 663 24.15 -24.85 14.09
C GLY A 663 25.23 -23.75 14.17
N ARG A 664 26.08 -23.59 13.15
CA ARG A 664 27.09 -22.52 13.08
C ARG A 664 26.53 -21.32 12.32
N LEU A 665 26.59 -20.12 12.91
CA LEU A 665 26.25 -18.87 12.23
C LEU A 665 27.25 -18.64 11.08
N ILE A 666 26.75 -18.52 9.85
CA ILE A 666 27.54 -18.33 8.63
C ILE A 666 27.32 -16.97 7.98
N TYR A 667 26.23 -16.26 8.30
CA TYR A 667 25.92 -14.95 7.74
C TYR A 667 25.01 -14.12 8.65
N GLU A 668 25.27 -12.82 8.73
CA GLU A 668 24.46 -11.85 9.47
C GLU A 668 24.55 -10.49 8.77
N VAL A 669 23.40 -9.86 8.54
CA VAL A 669 23.31 -8.48 8.03
C VAL A 669 22.17 -7.73 8.70
N TRP A 670 22.44 -6.48 9.05
CA TRP A 670 21.49 -5.57 9.69
C TRP A 670 21.17 -4.39 8.77
N GLY A 671 19.89 -4.04 8.61
CA GLY A 671 19.42 -2.89 7.83
C GLY A 671 18.40 -3.25 6.74
N GLN A 672 17.65 -2.25 6.24
CA GLN A 672 16.80 -2.40 5.05
C GLN A 672 17.62 -2.20 3.78
N ARG A 673 17.41 -3.01 2.74
CA ARG A 673 18.12 -2.94 1.46
C ARG A 673 17.24 -3.38 0.28
N GLY A 674 17.73 -3.20 -0.95
CA GLY A 674 17.08 -3.81 -2.13
C GLY A 674 17.23 -5.34 -2.11
N ALA A 675 16.21 -6.07 -2.55
CA ALA A 675 16.23 -7.54 -2.57
C ALA A 675 16.45 -8.06 -4.00
N TRP A 676 17.61 -8.67 -4.25
CA TRP A 676 17.87 -9.40 -5.49
C TRP A 676 18.34 -10.83 -5.18
N PRO A 677 18.01 -11.84 -6.00
CA PRO A 677 18.69 -13.13 -5.94
C PRO A 677 20.20 -12.92 -6.01
N ASP A 678 20.98 -13.66 -5.22
CA ASP A 678 22.45 -13.54 -5.19
C ASP A 678 23.01 -12.20 -4.71
N THR A 679 22.22 -11.38 -4.00
CA THR A 679 22.74 -10.15 -3.41
C THR A 679 23.92 -10.45 -2.48
N ASP A 680 23.81 -11.54 -1.72
CA ASP A 680 24.92 -12.11 -0.97
C ASP A 680 25.17 -13.52 -1.46
N LEU A 681 26.41 -13.83 -1.79
CA LEU A 681 26.83 -15.23 -1.94
C LEU A 681 27.19 -15.74 -0.53
N ILE A 682 27.46 -17.00 -0.21
CA ILE A 682 28.17 -17.42 1.03
C ILE A 682 28.85 -18.75 0.72
N PRO A 683 30.18 -18.85 0.71
CA PRO A 683 30.80 -20.16 0.58
C PRO A 683 30.53 -20.98 1.84
N VAL A 684 30.13 -22.22 1.61
CA VAL A 684 29.78 -23.16 2.65
C VAL A 684 30.31 -24.53 2.28
N THR A 685 30.87 -25.22 3.27
CA THR A 685 31.21 -26.64 3.14
C THR A 685 30.04 -27.46 3.68
N LEU A 686 29.36 -28.19 2.80
CA LEU A 686 28.35 -29.17 3.17
C LEU A 686 29.04 -30.48 3.55
N ARG A 687 28.71 -31.06 4.70
CA ARG A 687 29.24 -32.35 5.16
C ARG A 687 28.54 -33.48 4.42
N ALA A 688 29.23 -34.61 4.19
CA ALA A 688 28.57 -35.81 3.71
C ALA A 688 27.38 -36.20 4.62
N GLY A 689 26.22 -36.48 4.03
CA GLY A 689 24.97 -36.71 4.73
C GLY A 689 24.13 -35.44 4.91
N GLU A 690 23.49 -35.31 6.07
CA GLU A 690 22.54 -34.24 6.37
C GLU A 690 23.24 -32.92 6.74
N ASN A 691 22.79 -31.83 6.12
CA ASN A 691 23.13 -30.46 6.46
C ASN A 691 21.86 -29.65 6.73
N ARG A 692 21.79 -28.99 7.88
CA ARG A 692 20.63 -28.19 8.28
C ARG A 692 20.90 -26.71 8.10
N LEU A 693 20.05 -26.02 7.34
CA LEU A 693 20.14 -24.59 7.10
C LEU A 693 18.96 -23.87 7.77
N VAL A 694 19.26 -22.87 8.60
CA VAL A 694 18.27 -22.03 9.27
C VAL A 694 18.44 -20.58 8.83
N PHE A 695 17.33 -19.95 8.48
CA PHE A 695 17.22 -18.55 8.12
C PHE A 695 16.43 -17.83 9.21
N LYS A 696 16.84 -16.64 9.63
CA LYS A 696 16.06 -15.73 10.49
C LYS A 696 15.94 -14.41 9.76
N SER A 697 14.72 -13.90 9.62
CA SER A 697 14.44 -12.60 9.02
C SER A 697 13.72 -11.72 10.03
N LEU A 698 14.18 -10.48 10.20
CA LEU A 698 13.52 -9.46 11.01
C LEU A 698 13.00 -8.34 10.12
N HIS A 699 11.68 -8.24 10.07
CA HIS A 699 10.97 -7.17 9.39
C HIS A 699 10.70 -5.99 10.32
N SER A 700 10.84 -4.77 9.80
CA SER A 700 10.82 -3.54 10.59
C SER A 700 9.47 -2.82 10.56
N HIS A 701 8.89 -2.57 9.38
CA HIS A 701 7.45 -2.38 9.09
C HIS A 701 7.31 -1.84 7.65
N GLY A 702 6.27 -2.27 6.92
CA GLY A 702 6.01 -1.78 5.56
C GLY A 702 7.08 -2.21 4.54
N GLY A 703 6.75 -2.13 3.26
CA GLY A 703 7.61 -2.67 2.19
C GLY A 703 7.49 -4.19 2.05
N GLU A 704 8.38 -4.77 1.24
CA GLU A 704 8.42 -6.21 0.96
C GLU A 704 9.05 -6.97 2.14
N TRP A 705 8.51 -8.14 2.48
CA TRP A 705 9.15 -9.07 3.43
C TRP A 705 9.37 -10.41 2.73
N LEU A 706 10.59 -10.69 2.30
CA LEU A 706 10.89 -11.89 1.51
C LEU A 706 12.37 -12.28 1.60
N PHE A 707 12.70 -13.50 1.17
CA PHE A 707 14.09 -13.86 0.91
C PHE A 707 14.26 -14.76 -0.31
N PHE A 708 15.43 -14.67 -0.93
CA PHE A 708 15.95 -15.59 -1.95
C PHE A 708 16.98 -16.49 -1.29
N CYS A 709 16.99 -17.77 -1.65
CA CYS A 709 17.99 -18.72 -1.19
C CYS A 709 18.17 -19.82 -2.23
N HIS A 710 19.39 -20.02 -2.72
CA HIS A 710 19.74 -21.12 -3.61
C HIS A 710 21.16 -21.63 -3.31
N PHE A 711 21.46 -22.87 -3.73
CA PHE A 711 22.82 -23.39 -3.73
C PHE A 711 23.38 -23.31 -5.14
N LYS A 712 24.58 -22.76 -5.23
CA LYS A 712 25.47 -22.85 -6.39
C LYS A 712 26.62 -23.77 -6.02
N GLU A 713 27.26 -24.30 -7.04
CA GLU A 713 28.60 -24.88 -6.89
C GLU A 713 29.52 -23.88 -6.16
N GLY A 714 30.38 -24.35 -5.24
CA GLY A 714 31.36 -23.51 -4.54
C GLY A 714 32.21 -22.73 -5.54
N ASN A 715 32.79 -21.57 -5.20
CA ASN A 715 33.61 -20.82 -6.18
C ASN A 715 34.70 -21.71 -6.82
N GLN A 716 35.20 -22.72 -6.10
CA GLN A 716 36.11 -23.73 -6.65
C GLN A 716 35.44 -24.68 -7.66
N ALA A 717 34.22 -25.14 -7.43
CA ALA A 717 33.48 -25.95 -8.41
C ALA A 717 32.98 -25.07 -9.58
N LEU A 718 32.33 -23.95 -9.27
CA LEU A 718 31.75 -23.00 -10.24
C LEU A 718 32.78 -22.46 -11.23
N TYR A 719 33.98 -22.07 -10.76
CA TYR A 719 35.00 -21.50 -11.64
C TYR A 719 36.06 -22.51 -12.10
N ALA A 720 36.10 -23.71 -11.54
CA ALA A 720 37.13 -24.73 -11.79
C ALA A 720 38.56 -24.11 -11.82
N PRO A 721 39.05 -23.53 -10.70
CA PRO A 721 40.29 -22.78 -10.69
C PRO A 721 41.50 -23.71 -10.86
N THR A 722 42.49 -23.21 -11.58
CA THR A 722 43.81 -23.86 -11.72
C THR A 722 44.53 -23.95 -10.37
N VAL A 723 45.53 -24.82 -10.26
CA VAL A 723 46.38 -24.94 -9.05
C VAL A 723 47.00 -23.59 -8.66
N GLU A 724 47.38 -22.78 -9.65
CA GLU A 724 47.92 -21.43 -9.42
C GLU A 724 46.88 -20.47 -8.84
N GLU A 725 45.66 -20.46 -9.40
CA GLU A 725 44.52 -19.67 -8.91
C GLU A 725 44.12 -20.09 -7.48
N GLN A 726 44.15 -21.39 -7.18
CA GLN A 726 43.90 -21.92 -5.83
C GLN A 726 44.98 -21.48 -4.84
N THR A 727 46.25 -21.55 -5.24
CA THR A 727 47.39 -21.14 -4.39
C THR A 727 47.36 -19.64 -4.12
N ARG A 728 47.00 -18.83 -5.12
CA ARG A 728 46.81 -17.38 -4.96
C ARG A 728 45.58 -17.04 -4.12
N GLY A 729 44.55 -17.89 -4.16
CA GLY A 729 43.34 -17.80 -3.35
C GLY A 729 42.24 -16.89 -3.91
N PHE A 730 42.42 -16.35 -5.13
CA PHE A 730 41.40 -15.54 -5.82
C PHE A 730 41.57 -15.55 -7.34
N ILE A 731 40.52 -15.15 -8.05
CA ILE A 731 40.50 -14.87 -9.50
C ILE A 731 39.94 -13.47 -9.77
N ALA A 732 40.34 -12.88 -10.89
CA ALA A 732 39.71 -11.67 -11.41
C ALA A 732 38.72 -12.04 -12.52
N VAL A 733 37.53 -11.44 -12.50
CA VAL A 733 36.42 -11.75 -13.43
C VAL A 733 35.89 -10.48 -14.10
N GLN A 734 35.19 -10.65 -15.22
CA GLN A 734 34.51 -9.54 -15.89
C GLN A 734 33.25 -9.14 -15.11
N GLY A 735 33.15 -7.87 -14.72
CA GLY A 735 32.12 -7.42 -13.78
C GLY A 735 30.69 -7.46 -14.29
N ASN A 736 29.74 -7.68 -13.36
CA ASN A 736 28.28 -7.79 -13.54
C ASN A 736 27.79 -8.48 -14.84
N SER A 737 28.59 -9.37 -15.42
CA SER A 737 28.25 -10.08 -16.65
C SER A 737 27.53 -11.40 -16.32
N ARG A 738 26.46 -11.73 -17.06
CA ARG A 738 25.81 -13.06 -17.01
C ARG A 738 26.06 -13.83 -18.31
N PRO A 739 25.98 -15.18 -18.29
CA PRO A 739 25.70 -16.05 -17.13
C PRO A 739 26.92 -16.29 -16.22
N GLU A 740 26.69 -16.85 -15.03
CA GLU A 740 27.76 -17.41 -14.16
C GLU A 740 28.19 -18.81 -14.68
N PRO A 741 29.46 -19.22 -14.53
CA PRO A 741 30.57 -18.46 -13.96
C PRO A 741 31.01 -17.30 -14.86
N ARG A 742 31.28 -16.14 -14.25
CA ARG A 742 31.79 -14.98 -14.99
C ARG A 742 33.12 -15.27 -15.70
N PRO A 743 33.32 -14.80 -16.93
CA PRO A 743 34.60 -14.98 -17.63
C PRO A 743 35.76 -14.35 -16.85
N ARG A 744 36.94 -15.00 -16.85
CA ARG A 744 38.16 -14.41 -16.29
C ARG A 744 38.49 -13.08 -16.96
N LEU A 745 38.88 -12.08 -16.17
CA LEU A 745 39.39 -10.81 -16.68
C LEU A 745 40.81 -11.02 -17.23
N LYS A 746 40.92 -11.16 -18.55
CA LYS A 746 42.20 -11.43 -19.23
C LYS A 746 42.98 -10.18 -19.61
N LYS A 747 42.28 -9.11 -19.97
CA LYS A 747 42.86 -7.84 -20.41
C LYS A 747 41.98 -6.67 -19.95
N LEU A 748 42.60 -5.58 -19.55
CA LEU A 748 41.92 -4.31 -19.29
C LEU A 748 42.00 -3.40 -20.52
N ALA A 749 40.90 -2.77 -20.90
CA ALA A 749 40.92 -1.76 -21.96
C ALA A 749 39.99 -0.62 -21.57
N VAL A 750 40.52 0.60 -21.60
CA VAL A 750 39.82 1.83 -21.19
C VAL A 750 39.98 2.84 -22.31
N ASP A 751 38.87 3.43 -22.74
CA ASP A 751 38.81 4.43 -23.81
C ASP A 751 38.27 5.75 -23.26
N LEU A 752 39.04 6.81 -23.43
CA LEU A 752 38.77 8.16 -22.93
C LEU A 752 38.94 9.16 -24.07
N GLY A 753 38.21 10.26 -24.07
CA GLY A 753 38.65 11.48 -24.74
C GLY A 753 39.64 12.28 -23.89
N ARG A 754 39.99 13.48 -24.35
CA ARG A 754 40.79 14.45 -23.60
C ARG A 754 39.94 15.13 -22.53
N ASN A 755 40.56 15.42 -21.39
CA ASN A 755 39.92 16.07 -20.23
C ASN A 755 38.76 15.26 -19.66
N GLU A 756 38.96 13.96 -19.51
CA GLU A 756 37.95 13.01 -19.05
C GLU A 756 38.50 12.14 -17.91
N ARG A 757 37.58 11.65 -17.07
CA ARG A 757 37.86 10.60 -16.09
C ARG A 757 36.90 9.44 -16.29
N ASP A 758 37.36 8.21 -16.10
CA ASP A 758 36.48 7.03 -16.13
C ASP A 758 36.84 6.10 -14.97
N LEU A 759 35.84 5.54 -14.30
CA LEU A 759 36.02 4.63 -13.17
C LEU A 759 35.84 3.17 -13.61
N VAL A 760 36.87 2.36 -13.38
CA VAL A 760 36.96 1.01 -13.91
C VAL A 760 36.95 -0.02 -12.79
N PRO A 761 35.94 -0.91 -12.71
CA PRO A 761 35.92 -1.98 -11.73
C PRO A 761 36.82 -3.15 -12.13
N VAL A 762 37.67 -3.58 -11.20
CA VAL A 762 38.38 -4.87 -11.23
C VAL A 762 37.72 -5.76 -10.20
N GLU A 763 36.90 -6.71 -10.67
CA GLU A 763 36.18 -7.60 -9.78
C GLU A 763 36.98 -8.84 -9.42
N LEU A 764 36.99 -9.16 -8.13
CA LEU A 764 37.76 -10.24 -7.56
C LEU A 764 36.83 -11.24 -6.87
N VAL A 765 36.91 -12.51 -7.25
CA VAL A 765 36.21 -13.62 -6.60
C VAL A 765 37.21 -14.37 -5.72
N ARG A 766 36.89 -14.48 -4.44
CA ARG A 766 37.69 -15.20 -3.45
C ARG A 766 37.48 -16.72 -3.58
N LEU A 767 38.57 -17.50 -3.54
CA LEU A 767 38.59 -18.96 -3.63
C LEU A 767 39.03 -19.68 -2.34
N THR A 768 39.85 -19.02 -1.51
CA THR A 768 40.34 -19.54 -0.22
C THR A 768 40.33 -18.43 0.85
N GLU A 769 40.76 -18.70 2.09
CA GLU A 769 40.81 -17.64 3.10
C GLU A 769 41.92 -16.61 2.83
N LEU A 770 41.50 -15.37 2.56
CA LEU A 770 42.35 -14.21 2.30
C LEU A 770 41.79 -12.97 3.00
N ASP A 771 42.67 -12.19 3.62
CA ASP A 771 42.26 -10.95 4.31
C ASP A 771 42.20 -9.75 3.35
N VAL A 772 43.24 -9.58 2.52
CA VAL A 772 43.43 -8.42 1.64
C VAL A 772 44.07 -8.83 0.32
N VAL A 773 43.67 -8.19 -0.76
CA VAL A 773 44.40 -8.17 -2.03
C VAL A 773 44.94 -6.76 -2.27
N SER A 774 46.24 -6.66 -2.53
CA SER A 774 46.89 -5.41 -2.94
C SER A 774 46.88 -5.27 -4.45
N ILE A 775 46.66 -4.06 -4.94
CA ILE A 775 46.77 -3.68 -6.35
C ILE A 775 48.00 -2.80 -6.57
N SER A 776 48.68 -3.00 -7.70
CA SER A 776 49.64 -2.05 -8.22
C SER A 776 49.46 -1.92 -9.73
N VAL A 777 49.73 -0.73 -10.28
CA VAL A 777 49.68 -0.48 -11.71
C VAL A 777 51.08 -0.07 -12.16
N SER A 778 51.56 -0.68 -13.24
CA SER A 778 52.88 -0.41 -13.81
C SER A 778 52.81 -0.18 -15.32
N GLY A 779 53.89 0.35 -15.90
CA GLY A 779 53.96 0.75 -17.32
C GLY A 779 53.58 2.22 -17.54
N PRO A 780 53.68 2.72 -18.79
CA PRO A 780 53.38 4.12 -19.12
C PRO A 780 51.98 4.57 -18.68
N GLY A 781 50.98 3.68 -18.74
CA GLY A 781 49.60 3.99 -18.33
C GLY A 781 49.39 4.14 -16.82
N ALA A 782 50.36 3.73 -15.98
CA ALA A 782 50.25 3.86 -14.53
C ALA A 782 50.14 5.32 -14.08
N ALA A 783 50.75 6.26 -14.80
CA ALA A 783 50.68 7.69 -14.50
C ALA A 783 49.28 8.30 -14.68
N LEU A 784 48.36 7.59 -15.33
CA LEU A 784 46.97 7.99 -15.52
C LEU A 784 46.04 7.37 -14.47
N CYS A 785 46.52 6.42 -13.67
CA CYS A 785 45.65 5.57 -12.85
C CYS A 785 45.76 5.90 -11.35
N THR A 786 44.61 6.05 -10.70
CA THR A 786 44.50 6.10 -9.24
C THR A 786 43.63 4.93 -8.77
N SER A 787 44.05 4.24 -7.71
CA SER A 787 43.29 3.13 -7.13
C SER A 787 42.40 3.59 -5.97
N TRP A 788 41.20 3.02 -5.94
CA TRP A 788 40.16 3.31 -4.97
C TRP A 788 39.59 2.00 -4.42
N ILE A 789 39.31 2.02 -3.12
CA ILE A 789 38.74 0.89 -2.37
C ILE A 789 37.36 1.30 -1.86
N GLU A 790 36.42 0.39 -2.01
CA GLU A 790 35.07 0.56 -1.49
C GLU A 790 34.98 0.14 -0.02
N LYS A 791 34.44 1.03 0.83
CA LYS A 791 34.08 0.76 2.24
C LYS A 791 32.70 1.32 2.50
N GLU A 792 31.77 0.50 2.99
CA GLU A 792 30.42 0.97 3.35
C GLU A 792 29.76 1.79 2.21
N HIS A 793 29.92 1.34 0.96
CA HIS A 793 29.45 1.99 -0.27
C HIS A 793 30.10 3.35 -0.59
N GLN A 794 31.19 3.71 0.09
CA GLN A 794 32.00 4.90 -0.16
C GLN A 794 33.33 4.51 -0.80
N LEU A 795 33.80 5.32 -1.76
CA LEU A 795 35.11 5.17 -2.38
C LEU A 795 36.16 5.99 -1.64
N HIS A 796 37.22 5.31 -1.22
CA HIS A 796 38.38 5.92 -0.57
C HIS A 796 39.64 5.57 -1.34
N ALA A 797 40.55 6.53 -1.48
CA ALA A 797 41.84 6.26 -2.12
C ALA A 797 42.58 5.15 -1.36
N GLY A 798 43.08 4.16 -2.09
CA GLY A 798 43.77 3.03 -1.47
C GLY A 798 44.12 1.92 -2.46
N ASP A 799 45.15 1.16 -2.10
CA ASP A 799 45.77 0.11 -2.90
C ASP A 799 45.55 -1.30 -2.30
N ARG A 800 44.77 -1.41 -1.21
CA ARG A 800 44.54 -2.66 -0.48
C ARG A 800 43.06 -2.87 -0.24
N ALA A 801 42.47 -3.83 -0.95
CA ALA A 801 41.07 -4.17 -0.83
C ALA A 801 40.86 -5.36 0.12
N PRO A 802 39.96 -5.26 1.09
CA PRO A 802 39.57 -6.43 1.88
C PRO A 802 38.82 -7.42 0.99
N LEU A 803 39.25 -8.68 0.99
CA LEU A 803 38.60 -9.74 0.21
C LEU A 803 37.76 -10.60 1.15
N ARG A 804 36.56 -10.17 1.52
CA ARG A 804 35.72 -10.94 2.44
C ARG A 804 34.85 -11.91 1.66
N LEU A 805 34.75 -13.14 2.18
CA LEU A 805 33.64 -13.97 1.79
C LEU A 805 32.38 -13.25 2.24
N PRO A 806 31.40 -13.08 1.36
CA PRO A 806 31.21 -13.92 0.17
C PRO A 806 31.09 -13.19 -1.17
N ASN A 807 31.09 -11.86 -1.12
CA ASN A 807 30.82 -11.03 -2.26
C ASN A 807 32.09 -10.84 -3.10
N PRO A 808 31.98 -10.77 -4.43
CA PRO A 808 33.09 -10.30 -5.23
C PRO A 808 33.48 -8.91 -4.76
N ALA A 809 34.76 -8.73 -4.42
CA ALA A 809 35.27 -7.42 -4.06
C ALA A 809 35.58 -6.64 -5.33
N ARG A 810 35.39 -5.32 -5.29
CA ARG A 810 35.77 -4.43 -6.39
C ARG A 810 36.96 -3.61 -5.96
N ILE A 811 38.02 -3.67 -6.76
CA ILE A 811 39.06 -2.66 -6.75
C ILE A 811 38.76 -1.71 -7.89
N TRP A 812 38.70 -0.43 -7.59
CA TRP A 812 38.34 0.58 -8.57
C TRP A 812 39.60 1.29 -9.06
N LEU A 813 39.73 1.42 -10.38
CA LEU A 813 40.80 2.19 -11.02
C LEU A 813 40.16 3.40 -11.69
N GLU A 814 40.41 4.59 -11.16
CA GLU A 814 40.07 5.82 -11.88
C GLU A 814 41.20 6.12 -12.87
N VAL A 815 40.84 6.38 -14.12
CA VAL A 815 41.79 6.76 -15.17
C VAL A 815 41.52 8.21 -15.57
N ASP A 816 42.54 9.08 -15.51
CA ASP A 816 42.41 10.52 -15.75
C ASP A 816 43.27 10.96 -16.95
N SER A 817 42.65 11.59 -17.96
CA SER A 817 43.33 12.09 -19.17
C SER A 817 43.69 13.58 -19.14
N HIS A 818 43.37 14.33 -18.09
CA HIS A 818 43.52 15.81 -18.07
C HIS A 818 44.95 16.31 -18.26
N GLN A 819 45.95 15.53 -17.83
CA GLN A 819 47.37 15.92 -17.87
C GLN A 819 48.19 15.10 -18.88
N HIS A 820 47.52 14.39 -19.79
CA HIS A 820 48.17 13.44 -20.69
C HIS A 820 47.74 13.66 -22.15
N ASP A 821 48.68 13.47 -23.07
CA ASP A 821 48.44 13.63 -24.49
C ASP A 821 47.58 12.49 -25.07
N PRO A 822 46.92 12.69 -26.23
CA PRO A 822 46.29 11.60 -26.97
C PRO A 822 47.29 10.50 -27.33
N GLY A 823 46.91 9.24 -27.13
CA GLY A 823 47.79 8.11 -27.37
C GLY A 823 47.30 6.80 -26.75
N ILE A 824 48.07 5.75 -26.97
CA ILE A 824 47.85 4.43 -26.37
C ILE A 824 48.92 4.22 -25.30
N TYR A 825 48.47 4.01 -24.07
CA TYR A 825 49.31 3.79 -22.90
C TYR A 825 49.14 2.35 -22.43
N GLU A 826 50.17 1.54 -22.59
CA GLU A 826 50.20 0.18 -22.05
C GLU A 826 50.31 0.24 -20.52
N LEU A 827 49.58 -0.64 -19.85
CA LEU A 827 49.67 -0.83 -18.41
C LEU A 827 49.61 -2.31 -18.05
N THR A 828 50.08 -2.63 -16.85
CA THR A 828 49.88 -3.93 -16.22
C THR A 828 49.34 -3.71 -14.82
N VAL A 829 48.13 -4.22 -14.58
CA VAL A 829 47.53 -4.28 -13.25
C VAL A 829 48.01 -5.56 -12.58
N SER A 830 48.69 -5.43 -11.46
CA SER A 830 49.22 -6.55 -10.70
C SER A 830 48.48 -6.67 -9.38
N LEU A 831 47.97 -7.87 -9.11
CA LEU A 831 47.13 -8.16 -7.94
C LEU A 831 47.80 -9.27 -7.13
N SER A 832 48.05 -8.99 -5.85
CA SER A 832 48.74 -9.91 -4.95
C SER A 832 47.95 -10.10 -3.65
N SER A 833 47.79 -11.35 -3.24
CA SER A 833 47.30 -11.72 -1.91
C SER A 833 48.42 -11.93 -0.90
N GLY A 834 49.69 -11.81 -1.34
CA GLY A 834 50.86 -12.26 -0.57
C GLY A 834 51.07 -13.78 -0.57
N GLN A 835 50.18 -14.54 -1.22
CA GLN A 835 50.28 -15.99 -1.38
C GLN A 835 50.32 -16.36 -2.88
N GLY A 836 51.12 -17.36 -3.24
CA GLY A 836 51.24 -17.85 -4.62
C GLY A 836 51.81 -16.80 -5.59
N THR A 837 51.54 -17.00 -6.88
CA THR A 837 51.99 -16.11 -7.96
C THR A 837 51.03 -14.94 -8.12
N GLU A 838 51.57 -13.72 -8.12
CA GLU A 838 50.85 -12.48 -8.44
C GLU A 838 50.07 -12.58 -9.76
N LEU A 839 48.80 -12.17 -9.78
CA LEU A 839 48.02 -12.09 -11.01
C LEU A 839 48.37 -10.81 -11.76
N ARG A 840 48.84 -10.95 -13.00
CA ARG A 840 49.14 -9.82 -13.89
C ARG A 840 48.15 -9.74 -15.02
N ILE A 841 47.42 -8.64 -15.08
CA ILE A 841 46.44 -8.34 -16.13
C ILE A 841 47.01 -7.22 -16.98
N GLY A 842 47.42 -7.54 -18.20
CA GLY A 842 47.85 -6.54 -19.17
C GLY A 842 46.67 -5.67 -19.60
N GLY A 843 46.93 -4.44 -20.02
CA GLY A 843 45.87 -3.57 -20.49
C GLY A 843 46.35 -2.32 -21.19
N THR A 844 45.39 -1.59 -21.75
CA THR A 844 45.63 -0.37 -22.53
C THR A 844 44.66 0.73 -22.11
N VAL A 845 45.19 1.92 -21.86
CA VAL A 845 44.41 3.16 -21.82
C VAL A 845 44.58 3.86 -23.15
N THR A 846 43.49 4.10 -23.86
CA THR A 846 43.49 4.86 -25.12
C THR A 846 42.86 6.22 -24.88
N VAL A 847 43.69 7.26 -24.98
CA VAL A 847 43.23 8.66 -24.98
C VAL A 847 43.02 9.08 -26.44
N HIS A 848 41.76 9.16 -26.85
CA HIS A 848 41.35 9.61 -28.18
C HIS A 848 41.53 11.13 -28.28
N ASP A 849 41.92 11.64 -29.45
CA ASP A 849 42.10 13.08 -29.68
C ASP A 849 40.77 13.80 -29.92
N VAL A 850 39.85 13.64 -28.97
CA VAL A 850 38.51 14.21 -28.94
C VAL A 850 38.33 14.77 -27.55
N ALA A 851 38.12 16.09 -27.44
CA ALA A 851 37.88 16.70 -26.12
C ALA A 851 36.46 16.39 -25.66
N LEU A 852 36.31 16.11 -24.36
CA LEU A 852 34.99 16.06 -23.72
C LEU A 852 34.28 17.40 -23.96
N PRO A 853 33.06 17.41 -24.56
CA PRO A 853 32.36 18.65 -24.83
C PRO A 853 32.06 19.43 -23.54
N GLU A 854 32.18 20.75 -23.57
CA GLU A 854 31.72 21.59 -22.45
C GLU A 854 30.18 21.57 -22.34
N GLN A 855 29.48 21.39 -23.48
CA GLN A 855 28.03 21.37 -23.53
C GLN A 855 27.44 20.17 -22.79
N ARG A 856 26.50 20.43 -21.88
CA ARG A 856 25.75 19.42 -21.11
C ARG A 856 24.48 19.04 -21.88
N THR A 857 24.59 18.02 -22.74
CA THR A 857 23.54 17.63 -23.70
C THR A 857 22.44 16.79 -23.04
N VAL A 858 22.75 15.58 -22.56
CA VAL A 858 21.84 14.84 -21.67
C VAL A 858 21.92 15.48 -20.29
N ARG A 859 20.79 16.03 -19.86
CA ARG A 859 20.69 16.72 -18.58
C ARG A 859 20.35 15.72 -17.47
N ILE A 860 20.99 15.88 -16.32
CA ILE A 860 20.63 15.16 -15.09
C ILE A 860 19.99 16.16 -14.13
N ASN A 861 18.94 15.74 -13.43
CA ASN A 861 18.42 16.42 -12.25
C ASN A 861 18.44 15.44 -11.07
N PRO A 862 19.43 15.50 -10.16
CA PRO A 862 19.56 14.52 -9.10
C PRO A 862 18.65 14.84 -7.89
N LEU A 863 17.51 15.51 -8.15
CA LEU A 863 16.47 15.94 -7.22
C LEU A 863 17.03 16.41 -5.88
N THR A 864 17.82 17.48 -5.94
CA THR A 864 18.39 18.12 -4.76
C THR A 864 17.99 19.58 -4.66
N CYS A 865 18.06 20.10 -3.45
CA CYS A 865 17.86 21.51 -3.19
C CYS A 865 19.20 22.14 -2.79
N VAL A 866 19.69 23.06 -3.62
CA VAL A 866 21.00 23.72 -3.39
C VAL A 866 21.05 24.47 -2.06
N VAL A 867 19.91 24.94 -1.56
CA VAL A 867 19.79 25.62 -0.27
C VAL A 867 20.00 24.65 0.90
N ASN A 868 19.46 23.43 0.79
CA ASN A 868 19.62 22.42 1.85
C ASN A 868 21.05 21.91 1.96
N LEU A 869 21.80 21.87 0.85
CA LEU A 869 23.19 21.40 0.83
C LEU A 869 24.10 22.23 1.74
N SER A 870 23.80 23.53 1.90
CA SER A 870 24.56 24.44 2.76
C SER A 870 24.03 24.47 4.20
N GLY A 871 22.76 24.13 4.45
CA GLY A 871 22.13 24.27 5.77
C GLY A 871 21.52 25.66 6.03
N GLY A 872 21.44 26.54 5.01
CA GLY A 872 20.61 27.74 5.01
C GLY A 872 21.24 29.04 5.57
N ALA A 873 22.38 28.99 6.26
CA ALA A 873 23.05 30.17 6.86
C ALA A 873 24.30 30.61 6.08
N ASN A 874 24.10 31.43 5.04
CA ASN A 874 25.18 31.83 4.09
C ASN A 874 26.19 32.85 4.62
N ASP A 875 25.92 33.49 5.74
CA ASP A 875 26.81 34.45 6.39
C ASP A 875 28.01 33.77 7.07
N GLN A 876 27.92 32.46 7.34
CA GLN A 876 28.99 31.69 7.95
C GLN A 876 29.99 31.16 6.89
N PRO A 877 31.31 31.40 7.06
CA PRO A 877 32.33 30.93 6.11
C PRO A 877 32.35 29.42 5.89
N GLU A 878 32.06 28.64 6.93
CA GLU A 878 32.00 27.17 6.86
C GLU A 878 30.84 26.69 5.98
N THR A 879 29.65 27.25 6.18
CA THR A 879 28.47 27.00 5.33
C THR A 879 28.74 27.30 3.86
N ARG A 880 29.48 28.39 3.59
CA ARG A 880 29.87 28.77 2.23
C ARG A 880 30.84 27.77 1.59
N ARG A 881 31.86 27.32 2.31
CA ARG A 881 32.80 26.30 1.81
C ARG A 881 32.09 24.98 1.53
N ARG A 882 31.19 24.56 2.43
CA ARG A 882 30.34 23.39 2.23
C ARG A 882 29.48 23.50 0.98
N LEU A 883 28.82 24.64 0.77
CA LEU A 883 28.04 24.89 -0.45
C LEU A 883 28.91 24.81 -1.70
N GLU A 884 30.08 25.46 -1.69
CA GLU A 884 31.00 25.45 -2.82
C GLU A 884 31.43 24.03 -3.18
N ALA A 885 31.76 23.18 -2.19
CA ALA A 885 32.10 21.77 -2.40
C ALA A 885 30.97 20.98 -3.09
N PHE A 886 29.72 21.14 -2.65
CA PHE A 886 28.58 20.49 -3.29
C PHE A 886 28.28 21.03 -4.70
N LEU A 887 28.45 22.34 -4.92
CA LEU A 887 28.25 22.90 -6.25
C LEU A 887 29.34 22.44 -7.23
N ASP A 888 30.60 22.33 -6.78
CA ASP A 888 31.70 21.75 -7.55
C ASP A 888 31.40 20.28 -7.90
N ASP A 889 30.88 19.52 -6.94
CA ASP A 889 30.49 18.12 -7.15
C ASP A 889 29.35 17.95 -8.17
N LEU A 890 28.28 18.75 -8.04
CA LEU A 890 27.19 18.75 -9.02
C LEU A 890 27.68 19.16 -10.42
N ALA A 891 28.66 20.06 -10.50
CA ALA A 891 29.29 20.42 -11.76
C ALA A 891 30.06 19.25 -12.37
N MET A 892 30.75 18.44 -11.55
CA MET A 892 31.40 17.20 -11.98
C MET A 892 30.38 16.17 -12.51
N LEU A 893 29.18 16.07 -11.92
CA LEU A 893 28.08 15.26 -12.47
C LEU A 893 27.50 15.78 -13.78
N ARG A 894 27.97 16.94 -14.27
CA ARG A 894 27.42 17.65 -15.44
C ARG A 894 25.95 18.05 -15.25
N ASN A 895 25.53 18.30 -14.00
CA ASN A 895 24.19 18.80 -13.68
C ASN A 895 23.97 20.20 -14.27
N THR A 896 22.86 20.43 -14.97
CA THR A 896 22.50 21.77 -15.47
C THR A 896 21.52 22.50 -14.55
N VAL A 897 20.90 21.77 -13.62
CA VAL A 897 19.74 22.24 -12.86
C VAL A 897 20.15 22.89 -11.54
N CYS A 898 19.78 24.16 -11.36
CA CYS A 898 19.77 24.83 -10.07
C CYS A 898 18.37 24.66 -9.44
N GLY A 899 18.20 23.58 -8.68
CA GLY A 899 16.93 23.23 -8.05
C GLY A 899 16.71 23.93 -6.71
N LEU A 900 15.57 24.61 -6.56
CA LEU A 900 15.11 25.23 -5.29
C LEU A 900 13.89 24.53 -4.68
N PHE A 901 13.66 23.26 -5.06
CA PHE A 901 12.55 22.46 -4.53
C PHE A 901 12.62 22.31 -3.01
N TYR A 902 11.46 22.18 -2.35
CA TYR A 902 11.29 21.97 -0.91
C TYR A 902 11.72 23.12 0.04
N THR A 903 12.52 24.10 -0.38
CA THR A 903 12.91 25.26 0.46
C THR A 903 12.33 26.58 0.01
N TYR A 904 12.00 26.74 -1.28
CA TYR A 904 11.30 27.92 -1.76
C TYR A 904 9.84 27.89 -1.29
N ASN A 905 9.67 28.22 -0.02
CA ASN A 905 8.41 28.67 0.55
C ASN A 905 8.48 30.20 0.57
N PRO A 906 7.53 30.94 -0.03
CA PRO A 906 7.49 32.40 0.05
C PRO A 906 7.61 32.92 1.50
N ALA A 907 7.13 32.18 2.50
CA ALA A 907 7.32 32.55 3.90
C ALA A 907 8.81 32.59 4.34
N ASN A 908 9.67 31.74 3.78
CA ASN A 908 11.10 31.68 4.12
C ASN A 908 11.86 32.90 3.60
N VAL A 909 11.36 33.60 2.57
CA VAL A 909 12.03 34.78 2.01
C VAL A 909 11.76 36.06 2.82
N LEU A 910 10.70 36.07 3.63
CA LEU A 910 10.24 37.26 4.38
C LEU A 910 11.34 37.90 5.25
N HIS A 911 12.21 37.07 5.83
CA HIS A 911 13.26 37.50 6.74
C HIS A 911 14.59 37.83 6.04
N GLN A 912 14.76 37.40 4.79
CA GLN A 912 16.04 37.45 4.08
C GLN A 912 16.05 38.47 2.94
N VAL A 913 14.93 38.60 2.22
CA VAL A 913 14.79 39.53 1.10
C VAL A 913 14.43 40.91 1.62
N LYS A 914 15.08 41.94 1.09
CA LYS A 914 14.93 43.34 1.50
C LYS A 914 14.22 44.17 0.44
N ILE A 915 13.69 45.33 0.83
CA ILE A 915 13.31 46.37 -0.15
C ILE A 915 14.59 46.98 -0.72
N ALA A 916 14.69 47.01 -2.04
CA ALA A 916 15.85 47.53 -2.75
C ALA A 916 16.20 48.97 -2.30
N GLY A 917 17.48 49.19 -2.00
CA GLY A 917 17.97 50.48 -1.50
C GLY A 917 17.70 50.74 -0.01
N THR A 918 17.22 49.74 0.74
CA THR A 918 16.97 49.85 2.19
C THR A 918 17.48 48.61 2.94
N GLU A 919 17.63 48.73 4.26
CA GLU A 919 17.93 47.59 5.15
C GLU A 919 16.67 46.88 5.66
N GLN A 920 15.48 47.33 5.26
CA GLN A 920 14.23 46.76 5.73
C GLN A 920 13.93 45.44 4.99
N THR A 921 13.77 44.36 5.76
CA THR A 921 13.30 43.08 5.23
C THR A 921 11.83 43.18 4.79
N LEU A 922 11.40 42.30 3.90
CA LEU A 922 9.99 42.18 3.48
C LEU A 922 9.04 42.08 4.67
N GLN A 923 9.41 41.30 5.69
CA GLN A 923 8.60 41.17 6.90
C GLN A 923 8.51 42.49 7.67
N ALA A 924 9.63 43.17 7.88
CA ALA A 924 9.65 44.42 8.64
C ALA A 924 8.85 45.52 7.91
N ALA A 925 8.98 45.59 6.59
CA ALA A 925 8.25 46.55 5.77
C ALA A 925 6.74 46.27 5.75
N GLY A 926 6.34 45.00 5.66
CA GLY A 926 4.93 44.61 5.73
C GLY A 926 4.31 44.87 7.11
N GLN A 927 5.04 44.59 8.20
CA GLN A 927 4.60 44.92 9.56
C GLN A 927 4.46 46.43 9.80
N ALA A 928 5.31 47.23 9.15
CA ALA A 928 5.23 48.69 9.18
C ALA A 928 4.15 49.26 8.24
N GLY A 929 3.45 48.43 7.46
CA GLY A 929 2.42 48.86 6.52
C GLY A 929 2.95 49.68 5.34
N ILE A 930 4.21 49.46 4.95
CA ILE A 930 4.90 50.25 3.91
C ILE A 930 4.54 49.77 2.50
N ILE A 931 4.18 48.49 2.34
CA ILE A 931 3.93 47.86 1.05
C ILE A 931 2.42 47.84 0.76
N ASP A 932 2.02 48.37 -0.39
CA ASP A 932 0.63 48.34 -0.89
C ASP A 932 0.54 47.52 -2.19
N ILE A 933 -0.60 46.87 -2.41
CA ILE A 933 -0.83 46.02 -3.59
C ILE A 933 -0.85 46.80 -4.92
N ASN A 934 -1.08 48.11 -4.87
CA ASN A 934 -1.02 48.98 -6.05
C ASN A 934 0.35 49.65 -6.21
N ASN A 935 1.23 49.52 -5.21
CA ASN A 935 2.56 50.10 -5.21
C ASN A 935 3.57 49.10 -4.60
N LEU A 936 3.85 48.04 -5.34
CA LEU A 936 4.79 47.00 -4.94
C LEU A 936 6.23 47.45 -5.20
N PRO A 937 7.14 47.41 -4.21
CA PRO A 937 8.50 47.92 -4.37
C PRO A 937 9.43 47.00 -5.17
N GLU A 938 10.61 47.49 -5.52
CA GLU A 938 11.71 46.64 -5.98
C GLU A 938 12.36 45.89 -4.80
N LEU A 939 12.84 44.68 -5.04
CA LEU A 939 13.41 43.78 -4.04
C LEU A 939 14.89 43.52 -4.26
N ASP A 940 15.62 43.36 -3.15
CA ASP A 940 17.01 42.91 -3.13
C ASP A 940 17.09 41.44 -2.72
N PHE A 941 17.48 40.61 -3.69
CA PHE A 941 17.67 39.16 -3.55
C PHE A 941 19.13 38.76 -3.33
N SER A 942 20.06 39.69 -3.09
CA SER A 942 21.52 39.41 -2.97
C SER A 942 21.88 38.31 -1.96
N PHE A 943 21.03 38.06 -0.96
CA PHE A 943 21.14 36.88 -0.07
C PHE A 943 21.27 35.55 -0.83
N PHE A 944 20.66 35.45 -2.01
CA PHE A 944 20.67 34.27 -2.86
C PHE A 944 21.91 34.13 -3.75
N ASP A 945 22.81 35.13 -3.81
CA ASP A 945 24.01 35.11 -4.66
C ASP A 945 24.84 33.82 -4.51
N PRO A 946 25.09 33.28 -3.30
CA PRO A 946 25.86 32.05 -3.14
C PRO A 946 25.25 30.83 -3.84
N TRP A 947 23.91 30.73 -3.88
CA TRP A 947 23.23 29.62 -4.56
C TRP A 947 23.02 29.88 -6.04
N ILE A 948 22.61 31.10 -6.42
CA ILE A 948 22.26 31.43 -7.81
C ILE A 948 23.51 31.71 -8.62
N ALA A 949 24.25 32.77 -8.29
CA ALA A 949 25.49 33.10 -9.00
C ALA A 949 26.55 32.01 -8.80
N GLY A 950 26.61 31.40 -7.61
CA GLY A 950 27.51 30.29 -7.32
C GLY A 950 27.25 29.05 -8.17
N ALA A 951 25.99 28.71 -8.46
CA ALA A 951 25.62 27.61 -9.35
C ALA A 951 25.83 27.97 -10.83
N ALA A 952 25.44 29.17 -11.25
CA ALA A 952 25.61 29.64 -12.62
C ALA A 952 27.09 29.65 -13.05
N LYS A 953 28.01 30.08 -12.16
CA LYS A 953 29.46 30.03 -12.38
C LYS A 953 29.97 28.61 -12.71
N ARG A 954 29.22 27.59 -12.30
CA ARG A 954 29.54 26.16 -12.48
C ARG A 954 28.68 25.50 -13.56
N GLY A 955 28.03 26.29 -14.42
CA GLY A 955 27.24 25.81 -15.56
C GLY A 955 25.85 25.27 -15.21
N MET A 956 25.39 25.45 -13.96
CA MET A 956 24.00 25.18 -13.58
C MET A 956 23.16 26.42 -13.84
N THR A 957 22.73 26.61 -15.09
CA THR A 957 22.03 27.81 -15.55
C THR A 957 20.52 27.60 -15.76
N HIS A 958 20.01 26.39 -15.49
CA HIS A 958 18.59 26.06 -15.56
C HIS A 958 17.99 26.14 -14.14
N LEU A 959 17.34 27.26 -13.83
CA LEU A 959 16.70 27.49 -12.53
C LEU A 959 15.31 26.83 -12.49
N GLU A 960 15.06 26.03 -11.45
CA GLU A 960 13.73 25.46 -11.20
C GLU A 960 13.18 25.91 -9.84
N ILE A 961 11.98 26.48 -9.85
CA ILE A 961 11.19 26.82 -8.66
C ILE A 961 9.97 25.91 -8.54
N ASN A 962 9.43 25.81 -7.32
CA ASN A 962 8.20 25.08 -7.07
C ASN A 962 6.98 25.99 -7.22
N GLY A 963 6.07 25.63 -8.13
CA GLY A 963 4.75 26.22 -8.29
C GLY A 963 3.68 25.32 -7.69
N ARG A 964 2.65 25.92 -7.08
CA ARG A 964 1.49 25.21 -6.56
C ARG A 964 0.33 25.33 -7.52
N LEU A 965 -0.40 24.23 -7.72
CA LEU A 965 -1.62 24.22 -8.52
C LEU A 965 -2.70 25.11 -7.90
N HIS A 966 -2.82 25.06 -6.57
CA HIS A 966 -3.77 25.85 -5.78
C HIS A 966 -3.07 26.59 -4.65
N LEU A 967 -3.60 27.76 -4.28
CA LEU A 967 -3.12 28.53 -3.13
C LEU A 967 -3.38 27.78 -1.83
N SER A 968 -2.32 27.52 -1.07
CA SER A 968 -2.42 26.99 0.29
C SER A 968 -2.40 28.11 1.32
N GLU A 969 -2.53 27.75 2.60
CA GLU A 969 -2.41 28.71 3.69
C GLU A 969 -1.02 29.37 3.72
N HIS A 970 0.03 28.70 3.26
CA HIS A 970 1.39 29.27 3.26
C HIS A 970 1.52 30.50 2.35
N GLU A 971 0.95 30.43 1.14
CA GLU A 971 0.97 31.55 0.20
C GLU A 971 0.10 32.72 0.70
N ARG A 972 -1.03 32.41 1.34
CA ARG A 972 -1.91 33.43 1.96
C ARG A 972 -1.21 34.11 3.13
N VAL A 973 -0.53 33.35 3.99
CA VAL A 973 0.28 33.87 5.10
C VAL A 973 1.40 34.76 4.58
N PHE A 974 2.08 34.38 3.50
CA PHE A 974 3.08 35.23 2.86
C PHE A 974 2.48 36.55 2.38
N ALA A 975 1.39 36.52 1.62
CA ALA A 975 0.75 37.74 1.14
C ALA A 975 0.29 38.65 2.29
N ASN A 976 -0.28 38.08 3.35
CA ASN A 976 -0.67 38.80 4.56
C ASN A 976 0.53 39.41 5.31
N ALA A 977 1.67 38.72 5.35
CA ALA A 977 2.88 39.24 5.97
C ALA A 977 3.48 40.41 5.19
N VAL A 978 3.35 40.42 3.86
CA VAL A 978 3.83 41.50 2.98
C VAL A 978 2.89 42.71 3.02
N LEU A 979 1.56 42.50 2.98
CA LEU A 979 0.57 43.57 2.78
C LEU A 979 -0.14 44.02 4.06
N GLY A 980 0.06 43.33 5.19
CA GLY A 980 -0.62 43.59 6.47
C GLY A 980 -1.93 42.80 6.65
N LYS A 981 -2.34 42.60 7.92
CA LYS A 981 -3.42 41.70 8.35
C LYS A 981 -4.82 42.00 7.79
N ASP A 982 -5.07 43.22 7.32
CA ASP A 982 -6.41 43.68 6.93
C ASP A 982 -6.59 43.83 5.40
N SER A 983 -5.57 43.48 4.61
CA SER A 983 -5.48 43.90 3.20
C SER A 983 -5.83 42.82 2.17
N VAL A 984 -6.00 41.54 2.54
CA VAL A 984 -6.15 40.45 1.55
C VAL A 984 -7.14 39.36 1.96
N GLY A 985 -8.34 39.40 1.39
CA GLY A 985 -9.32 38.30 1.48
C GLY A 985 -9.54 37.52 0.17
N SER A 986 -8.86 37.87 -0.93
CA SER A 986 -9.12 37.28 -2.25
C SER A 986 -7.90 36.61 -2.87
N ASP A 987 -8.11 35.45 -3.49
CA ASP A 987 -7.09 34.65 -4.18
C ASP A 987 -6.33 35.46 -5.24
N GLU A 988 -6.99 36.40 -5.92
CA GLU A 988 -6.36 37.20 -6.97
C GLU A 988 -5.28 38.15 -6.42
N ILE A 989 -5.48 38.72 -5.24
CA ILE A 989 -4.46 39.55 -4.59
C ILE A 989 -3.29 38.68 -4.16
N THR A 990 -3.54 37.50 -3.57
CA THR A 990 -2.48 36.55 -3.23
C THR A 990 -1.66 36.16 -4.46
N TRP A 991 -2.33 35.82 -5.57
CA TRP A 991 -1.65 35.53 -6.84
C TRP A 991 -0.84 36.72 -7.35
N LYS A 992 -1.39 37.95 -7.29
CA LYS A 992 -0.67 39.16 -7.70
C LYS A 992 0.60 39.38 -6.88
N THR A 993 0.53 39.19 -5.56
CA THR A 993 1.71 39.30 -4.68
C THR A 993 2.75 38.21 -4.96
N LEU A 994 2.32 36.96 -5.21
CA LEU A 994 3.24 35.89 -5.59
C LEU A 994 3.91 36.15 -6.94
N MET A 995 3.14 36.55 -7.95
CA MET A 995 3.67 36.80 -9.30
C MET A 995 4.64 37.98 -9.32
N TRP A 996 4.43 39.00 -8.47
CA TRP A 996 5.40 40.06 -8.24
C TRP A 996 6.73 39.53 -7.69
N LEU A 997 6.70 38.75 -6.60
CA LEU A 997 7.90 38.15 -6.01
C LEU A 997 8.65 37.29 -7.04
N HIS A 998 7.93 36.40 -7.71
CA HIS A 998 8.52 35.48 -8.69
C HIS A 998 9.07 36.20 -9.91
N SER A 999 8.38 37.24 -10.43
CA SER A 999 8.88 38.01 -11.56
C SER A 999 10.22 38.68 -11.23
N GLN A 1000 10.31 39.37 -10.10
CA GLN A 1000 11.56 40.03 -9.71
C GLN A 1000 12.66 39.01 -9.37
N PHE A 1001 12.31 37.86 -8.77
CA PHE A 1001 13.29 36.79 -8.53
C PHE A 1001 13.83 36.20 -9.83
N ARG A 1002 12.98 36.02 -10.85
CA ARG A 1002 13.39 35.61 -12.21
C ARG A 1002 14.39 36.61 -12.79
N ASP A 1003 14.03 37.89 -12.80
CA ASP A 1003 14.87 38.96 -13.33
C ASP A 1003 16.23 39.01 -12.64
N TYR A 1004 16.22 38.92 -11.31
CA TYR A 1004 17.43 38.82 -10.52
C TYR A 1004 18.26 37.58 -10.91
N ALA A 1005 17.66 36.39 -10.98
CA ALA A 1005 18.39 35.17 -11.31
C ALA A 1005 19.00 35.21 -12.72
N VAL A 1006 18.28 35.76 -13.70
CA VAL A 1006 18.79 36.00 -15.06
C VAL A 1006 19.98 36.97 -15.03
N SER A 1007 19.89 38.05 -14.26
CA SER A 1007 21.00 39.00 -14.07
C SER A 1007 22.25 38.37 -13.43
N ARG A 1008 22.09 37.20 -12.78
CA ARG A 1008 23.17 36.42 -12.16
C ARG A 1008 23.63 35.22 -13.00
N GLY A 1009 23.18 35.11 -14.25
CA GLY A 1009 23.69 34.13 -15.22
C GLY A 1009 22.81 32.90 -15.42
N MET A 1010 21.59 32.87 -14.87
CA MET A 1010 20.60 31.84 -15.26
C MET A 1010 20.10 32.10 -16.68
N THR A 1011 20.07 31.05 -17.50
CA THR A 1011 19.66 31.13 -18.92
C THR A 1011 18.28 30.56 -19.16
N GLU A 1012 17.79 29.70 -18.26
CA GLU A 1012 16.46 29.11 -18.32
C GLU A 1012 15.80 29.19 -16.95
N THR A 1013 14.53 29.58 -16.89
CA THR A 1013 13.76 29.71 -15.64
C THR A 1013 12.46 28.95 -15.74
N TRP A 1014 12.27 27.98 -14.86
CA TRP A 1014 11.18 27.01 -14.90
C TRP A 1014 10.39 26.99 -13.61
N ALA A 1015 9.08 26.83 -13.72
CA ALA A 1015 8.16 26.60 -12.62
C ALA A 1015 7.55 25.20 -12.78
N LYS A 1016 7.91 24.30 -11.86
CA LYS A 1016 7.29 22.98 -11.76
C LYS A 1016 5.99 23.10 -10.97
N ILE A 1017 4.83 22.87 -11.60
CA ILE A 1017 3.52 23.03 -10.97
C ILE A 1017 3.00 21.66 -10.54
N ASP A 1018 3.15 21.37 -9.24
CA ASP A 1018 2.78 20.11 -8.58
C ASP A 1018 3.11 18.85 -9.43
N THR A 1019 2.54 17.70 -9.09
CA THR A 1019 2.75 16.42 -9.81
C THR A 1019 1.47 15.58 -9.76
N GLN A 1020 1.36 14.59 -10.64
CA GLN A 1020 0.29 13.58 -10.65
C GLN A 1020 -1.10 14.19 -10.87
N LEU A 1021 -1.23 15.01 -11.91
CA LEU A 1021 -2.51 15.57 -12.32
C LEU A 1021 -3.50 14.46 -12.72
N THR A 1022 -4.79 14.71 -12.47
CA THR A 1022 -5.89 13.91 -13.02
C THR A 1022 -6.55 14.70 -14.15
N PRO A 1023 -7.33 14.07 -15.05
CA PRO A 1023 -8.01 14.78 -16.12
C PRO A 1023 -8.80 16.01 -15.64
N GLU A 1024 -9.41 15.93 -14.47
CA GLU A 1024 -10.23 17.00 -13.88
C GLU A 1024 -9.42 18.23 -13.46
N THR A 1025 -8.13 18.07 -13.14
CA THR A 1025 -7.26 19.17 -12.67
C THR A 1025 -6.40 19.80 -13.76
N ILE A 1026 -6.43 19.26 -14.98
CA ILE A 1026 -5.70 19.82 -16.14
C ILE A 1026 -6.14 21.25 -16.48
N PRO A 1027 -7.45 21.60 -16.47
CA PRO A 1027 -7.87 22.99 -16.70
C PRO A 1027 -7.27 23.98 -15.68
N ASP A 1028 -7.17 23.58 -14.41
CA ASP A 1028 -6.58 24.40 -13.35
C ASP A 1028 -5.08 24.56 -13.56
N TYR A 1029 -4.39 23.50 -14.00
CA TYR A 1029 -2.97 23.57 -14.37
C TYR A 1029 -2.77 24.58 -15.49
N VAL A 1030 -3.59 24.52 -16.55
CA VAL A 1030 -3.52 25.45 -17.68
C VAL A 1030 -3.67 26.90 -17.21
N GLN A 1031 -4.58 27.17 -16.28
CA GLN A 1031 -4.74 28.52 -15.72
C GLN A 1031 -3.52 28.97 -14.91
N THR A 1032 -3.00 28.09 -14.04
CA THR A 1032 -1.84 28.40 -13.19
C THR A 1032 -0.56 28.55 -14.02
N ALA A 1033 -0.35 27.69 -15.01
CA ALA A 1033 0.77 27.75 -15.94
C ALA A 1033 0.82 29.10 -16.67
N ARG A 1034 -0.33 29.59 -17.17
CA ARG A 1034 -0.44 30.93 -17.79
C ARG A 1034 0.03 32.05 -16.87
N ARG A 1035 -0.23 31.98 -15.57
CA ARG A 1035 0.22 33.00 -14.61
C ARG A 1035 1.75 33.06 -14.56
N TYR A 1036 2.42 31.91 -14.44
CA TYR A 1036 3.87 31.81 -14.45
C TYR A 1036 4.50 32.20 -15.80
N GLN A 1037 3.88 31.78 -16.91
CA GLN A 1037 4.36 32.14 -18.25
C GLN A 1037 4.23 33.65 -18.53
N THR A 1038 3.20 34.31 -18.01
CA THR A 1038 3.02 35.77 -18.14
C THR A 1038 4.18 36.55 -17.51
N ILE A 1039 4.81 36.00 -16.48
CA ILE A 1039 6.00 36.59 -15.82
C ILE A 1039 7.32 35.96 -16.30
N GLY A 1040 7.31 35.23 -17.42
CA GLY A 1040 8.51 34.74 -18.11
C GLY A 1040 9.09 33.41 -17.62
N TYR A 1041 8.35 32.63 -16.84
CA TYR A 1041 8.75 31.24 -16.52
C TYR A 1041 8.21 30.25 -17.55
N ARG A 1042 9.01 29.26 -17.92
CA ARG A 1042 8.52 28.04 -18.58
C ARG A 1042 7.87 27.12 -17.55
N THR A 1043 6.90 26.31 -17.94
CA THR A 1043 6.10 25.54 -16.97
C THR A 1043 6.09 24.06 -17.28
N TYR A 1044 6.10 23.24 -16.22
CA TYR A 1044 5.95 21.80 -16.39
C TYR A 1044 5.33 21.11 -15.18
N THR A 1045 4.89 19.86 -15.35
CA THR A 1045 4.45 18.98 -14.25
C THR A 1045 5.07 17.58 -14.36
N GLY A 1046 5.04 16.81 -13.26
CA GLY A 1046 5.52 15.42 -13.23
C GLY A 1046 4.38 14.39 -13.30
N THR A 1047 4.56 13.30 -14.05
CA THR A 1047 3.56 12.22 -14.27
C THR A 1047 4.06 10.85 -13.78
N THR A 1048 4.46 10.75 -12.51
CA THR A 1048 5.04 9.52 -11.93
C THR A 1048 4.05 8.51 -11.37
N GLY A 1049 2.80 8.91 -11.08
CA GLY A 1049 1.78 8.05 -10.46
C GLY A 1049 0.50 7.95 -11.28
N THR A 1050 0.00 9.07 -11.78
CA THR A 1050 -1.15 9.15 -12.69
C THR A 1050 -0.70 9.60 -14.08
N PHE A 1051 -1.09 8.85 -15.11
CA PHE A 1051 -0.81 9.18 -16.51
C PHE A 1051 -2.06 8.90 -17.35
N THR A 1052 -2.59 9.93 -18.01
CA THR A 1052 -3.71 9.77 -18.95
C THR A 1052 -3.20 9.37 -20.33
N ARG A 1053 -3.83 8.37 -20.95
CA ARG A 1053 -3.57 7.94 -22.33
C ARG A 1053 -4.47 8.62 -23.34
N GLU A 1054 -5.36 9.51 -22.88
CA GLU A 1054 -6.30 10.21 -23.73
C GLU A 1054 -5.65 11.44 -24.35
N ALA A 1055 -5.53 11.44 -25.68
CA ALA A 1055 -4.89 12.52 -26.43
C ALA A 1055 -5.56 13.89 -26.20
N ALA A 1056 -6.88 13.93 -25.93
CA ALA A 1056 -7.59 15.19 -25.68
C ALA A 1056 -7.02 15.94 -24.47
N TRP A 1057 -6.83 15.23 -23.36
CA TRP A 1057 -6.28 15.78 -22.12
C TRP A 1057 -4.80 16.13 -22.26
N LEU A 1058 -4.01 15.28 -22.92
CA LEU A 1058 -2.60 15.57 -23.17
C LEU A 1058 -2.40 16.78 -24.08
N ASN A 1059 -3.24 16.97 -25.11
CA ASN A 1059 -3.20 18.17 -25.95
C ASN A 1059 -3.53 19.44 -25.15
N GLN A 1060 -4.49 19.37 -24.23
CA GLN A 1060 -4.81 20.48 -23.35
C GLN A 1060 -3.64 20.82 -22.41
N LEU A 1061 -2.97 19.80 -21.87
CA LEU A 1061 -1.77 19.98 -21.05
C LEU A 1061 -0.60 20.55 -21.88
N ASN A 1062 -0.35 20.01 -23.07
CA ASN A 1062 0.70 20.42 -24.00
C ASN A 1062 0.65 21.92 -24.28
N ALA A 1063 -0.55 22.48 -24.43
CA ALA A 1063 -0.74 23.89 -24.72
C ALA A 1063 -0.06 24.85 -23.71
N GLN A 1064 0.27 24.40 -22.49
CA GLN A 1064 0.94 25.21 -21.46
C GLN A 1064 2.05 24.45 -20.71
N ASN A 1065 2.55 23.34 -21.27
CA ASN A 1065 3.53 22.47 -20.62
C ASN A 1065 4.77 22.32 -21.51
N ASP A 1066 5.82 23.06 -21.17
CA ASP A 1066 7.09 23.19 -21.90
C ASP A 1066 8.06 22.00 -21.71
N SER A 1067 7.82 21.14 -20.70
CA SER A 1067 8.66 19.97 -20.42
C SER A 1067 7.85 18.81 -19.89
N TRP A 1068 8.20 17.59 -20.30
CA TRP A 1068 7.46 16.38 -19.96
C TRP A 1068 8.32 15.48 -19.08
N HIS A 1069 8.04 15.46 -17.78
CA HIS A 1069 8.76 14.61 -16.82
C HIS A 1069 7.91 13.39 -16.48
N MET A 1070 8.23 12.26 -17.11
CA MET A 1070 7.37 11.08 -17.09
C MET A 1070 7.96 9.95 -16.27
N GLY A 1071 7.11 9.21 -15.53
CA GLY A 1071 7.55 7.94 -14.97
C GLY A 1071 8.05 7.01 -16.07
N TYR A 1072 9.19 6.36 -15.85
CA TYR A 1072 9.87 5.55 -16.87
C TYR A 1072 8.95 4.50 -17.53
N GLY A 1073 8.10 3.81 -16.75
CA GLY A 1073 7.12 2.85 -17.26
C GLY A 1073 6.04 3.44 -18.19
N HIS A 1074 5.81 4.76 -18.15
CA HIS A 1074 4.84 5.43 -19.02
C HIS A 1074 5.43 5.92 -20.35
N ALA A 1075 6.77 5.90 -20.49
CA ALA A 1075 7.45 6.43 -21.68
C ALA A 1075 6.94 5.88 -23.01
N PRO A 1076 6.70 4.57 -23.17
CA PRO A 1076 6.20 4.02 -24.44
C PRO A 1076 4.78 4.49 -24.77
N SER A 1077 3.90 4.59 -23.77
CA SER A 1077 2.54 5.08 -23.97
C SER A 1077 2.52 6.54 -24.41
N PHE A 1078 3.41 7.35 -23.85
CA PHE A 1078 3.56 8.75 -24.25
C PHE A 1078 4.17 8.90 -25.65
N PHE A 1079 5.22 8.15 -25.98
CA PHE A 1079 5.84 8.21 -27.31
C PHE A 1079 4.93 7.68 -28.41
N ALA A 1080 4.07 6.70 -28.12
CA ALA A 1080 3.05 6.26 -29.07
C ALA A 1080 2.09 7.40 -29.46
N LEU A 1081 1.86 8.37 -28.57
CA LEU A 1081 0.97 9.51 -28.81
C LEU A 1081 1.70 10.72 -29.41
N THR A 1082 2.96 10.94 -29.03
CA THR A 1082 3.74 12.13 -29.40
C THR A 1082 4.70 11.93 -30.56
N ARG A 1083 5.18 10.70 -30.77
CA ARG A 1083 6.18 10.33 -31.77
C ARG A 1083 5.83 8.95 -32.37
N PRO A 1084 4.64 8.77 -32.98
CA PRO A 1084 4.23 7.48 -33.51
C PRO A 1084 5.15 7.03 -34.64
N THR A 1085 5.37 5.72 -34.74
CA THR A 1085 6.18 5.13 -35.83
C THR A 1085 5.49 5.22 -37.20
N GLN A 1086 4.17 5.40 -37.22
CA GLN A 1086 3.36 5.58 -38.44
C GLN A 1086 2.22 6.58 -38.17
N GLY A 1087 1.91 7.43 -39.15
CA GLY A 1087 0.84 8.43 -39.05
C GLY A 1087 1.27 9.74 -38.38
N GLN A 1088 0.31 10.64 -38.17
CA GLN A 1088 0.54 11.90 -37.45
C GLN A 1088 0.44 11.69 -35.93
N ALA A 1089 1.23 12.45 -35.17
CA ALA A 1089 1.15 12.44 -33.71
C ALA A 1089 -0.24 12.89 -33.23
N ALA A 1090 -0.85 12.11 -32.33
CA ALA A 1090 -2.11 12.48 -31.70
C ALA A 1090 -1.93 13.63 -30.70
N VAL A 1091 -0.72 13.79 -30.17
CA VAL A 1091 -0.29 14.90 -29.31
C VAL A 1091 1.01 15.47 -29.89
N PRO A 1092 0.94 16.40 -30.85
CA PRO A 1092 2.16 17.01 -31.40
C PRO A 1092 2.79 17.91 -30.33
N LEU A 1093 4.03 17.60 -29.93
CA LEU A 1093 4.79 18.45 -29.01
C LEU A 1093 5.25 19.73 -29.73
N ASP A 1094 5.34 20.82 -28.99
CA ASP A 1094 5.76 22.11 -29.54
C ASP A 1094 7.28 22.14 -29.76
N GLU A 1095 7.73 22.96 -30.73
CA GLU A 1095 9.15 23.10 -31.01
C GLU A 1095 9.87 23.71 -29.79
N GLY A 1096 10.83 22.97 -29.24
CA GLY A 1096 11.56 23.37 -28.04
C GLY A 1096 11.06 22.74 -26.72
N ASP A 1097 10.02 21.91 -26.78
CA ASP A 1097 9.57 21.12 -25.63
C ASP A 1097 10.64 20.11 -25.18
N GLN A 1098 10.83 20.03 -23.87
CA GLN A 1098 11.73 19.06 -23.27
C GLN A 1098 10.99 17.77 -22.90
N VAL A 1099 11.72 16.65 -22.90
CA VAL A 1099 11.18 15.35 -22.49
C VAL A 1099 12.21 14.71 -21.61
N TRP A 1100 11.77 14.25 -20.46
CA TRP A 1100 12.58 13.69 -19.38
C TRP A 1100 11.90 12.44 -18.87
N TYR A 1101 12.69 11.43 -18.49
CA TYR A 1101 12.15 10.32 -17.71
C TYR A 1101 12.57 10.41 -16.25
N GLN A 1102 11.68 9.94 -15.39
CA GLN A 1102 11.89 9.83 -13.96
C GLN A 1102 11.98 8.37 -13.57
N ASP A 1103 13.00 8.05 -12.79
CA ASP A 1103 13.31 6.71 -12.35
C ASP A 1103 13.91 6.76 -10.94
N GLY A 1104 13.72 5.70 -10.16
CA GLY A 1104 14.23 5.59 -8.80
C GLY A 1104 15.74 5.36 -8.75
N GLY A 1105 16.31 5.48 -7.55
CA GLY A 1105 17.70 5.17 -7.26
C GLY A 1105 18.07 5.51 -5.82
N ASN A 1106 19.03 4.77 -5.24
CA ASN A 1106 19.63 5.06 -3.94
C ASN A 1106 21.10 4.61 -3.92
N TYR A 1107 21.78 4.75 -2.79
CA TYR A 1107 23.20 4.47 -2.61
C TYR A 1107 23.60 2.99 -2.77
N ASN A 1108 22.64 2.07 -2.65
CA ASN A 1108 22.87 0.63 -2.85
C ASN A 1108 22.84 0.22 -4.32
N ALA A 1109 22.51 1.14 -5.24
CA ALA A 1109 22.56 0.85 -6.66
C ALA A 1109 24.01 0.64 -7.13
N PRO A 1110 24.26 -0.30 -8.06
CA PRO A 1110 25.60 -0.52 -8.60
C PRO A 1110 26.02 0.61 -9.54
N TYR A 1111 27.34 0.81 -9.70
CA TYR A 1111 27.95 1.72 -10.68
C TYR A 1111 27.29 1.63 -12.08
N GLU A 1112 27.05 0.40 -12.54
CA GLU A 1112 26.51 0.14 -13.87
C GLU A 1112 25.08 0.66 -14.03
N GLU A 1113 24.29 0.74 -12.95
CA GLU A 1113 22.95 1.33 -12.98
C GLU A 1113 23.01 2.86 -13.14
N GLY A 1114 23.98 3.52 -12.49
CA GLY A 1114 24.25 4.94 -12.70
C GLY A 1114 24.61 5.24 -14.16
N ARG A 1115 25.57 4.49 -14.72
CA ARG A 1115 26.05 4.68 -16.10
C ARG A 1115 24.99 4.35 -17.14
N ARG A 1116 24.12 3.37 -16.86
CA ARG A 1116 23.01 2.95 -17.72
C ARG A 1116 22.02 4.09 -18.02
N LYS A 1117 21.73 4.97 -17.06
CA LYS A 1117 20.67 5.96 -17.19
C LYS A 1117 20.91 6.96 -18.33
N ALA A 1118 22.11 7.52 -18.43
CA ALA A 1118 22.42 8.43 -19.52
C ALA A 1118 22.40 7.75 -20.90
N TRP A 1119 22.89 6.51 -21.00
CA TRP A 1119 22.79 5.71 -22.23
C TRP A 1119 21.34 5.38 -22.61
N ARG A 1120 20.50 5.08 -21.61
CA ARG A 1120 19.07 4.88 -21.81
C ARG A 1120 18.43 6.17 -22.34
N ALA A 1121 18.78 7.34 -21.79
CA ALA A 1121 18.31 8.63 -22.27
C ALA A 1121 18.64 8.85 -23.75
N CYS A 1122 19.88 8.53 -24.17
CA CYS A 1122 20.30 8.55 -25.56
C CYS A 1122 19.49 7.59 -26.44
N ALA A 1123 19.25 6.36 -25.95
CA ALA A 1123 18.55 5.31 -26.71
C ALA A 1123 17.07 5.64 -26.97
N ILE A 1124 16.37 6.19 -25.98
CA ILE A 1124 14.95 6.55 -26.11
C ILE A 1124 14.73 7.97 -26.67
N GLY A 1125 15.81 8.75 -26.86
CA GLY A 1125 15.77 10.07 -27.48
C GLY A 1125 15.11 11.15 -26.62
N VAL A 1126 15.49 11.23 -25.35
CA VAL A 1126 15.02 12.25 -24.39
C VAL A 1126 16.13 13.24 -24.01
N HIS A 1127 15.73 14.40 -23.49
CA HIS A 1127 16.63 15.51 -23.16
C HIS A 1127 17.32 15.35 -21.80
N GLY A 1128 16.75 14.55 -20.90
CA GLY A 1128 17.34 14.32 -19.59
C GLY A 1128 16.63 13.26 -18.77
N TYR A 1129 17.14 13.08 -17.55
CA TYR A 1129 16.58 12.15 -16.58
C TYR A 1129 16.73 12.66 -15.15
N THR A 1130 15.88 12.17 -14.25
CA THR A 1130 15.98 12.47 -12.82
C THR A 1130 16.59 11.32 -12.04
N TRP A 1131 17.33 11.64 -10.98
CA TRP A 1131 17.75 10.67 -9.95
C TRP A 1131 17.14 11.07 -8.61
N TRP A 1132 16.49 10.13 -7.91
CA TRP A 1132 15.66 10.45 -6.75
C TRP A 1132 16.42 11.06 -5.57
N THR A 1133 17.64 10.59 -5.28
CA THR A 1133 18.39 11.05 -4.11
C THR A 1133 19.87 11.28 -4.38
N TYR A 1134 20.26 12.55 -4.44
CA TYR A 1134 21.66 12.97 -4.38
C TYR A 1134 22.18 12.99 -2.93
N TRP A 1135 21.53 13.83 -2.11
CA TRP A 1135 21.85 14.07 -0.72
C TRP A 1135 20.58 14.52 0.01
N TRP A 1136 20.14 13.76 1.01
CA TRP A 1136 18.93 14.04 1.78
C TRP A 1136 19.23 13.88 3.28
N GLY A 1137 18.51 14.59 4.15
CA GLY A 1137 18.80 14.63 5.60
C GLY A 1137 18.61 13.29 6.35
N ASN A 1138 18.20 12.23 5.65
CA ASN A 1138 18.18 10.86 6.14
C ASN A 1138 19.43 10.13 5.61
N SER A 1139 20.30 9.66 6.50
CA SER A 1139 21.59 9.03 6.16
C SER A 1139 21.48 7.71 5.37
N THR A 1140 20.26 7.21 5.16
CA THR A 1140 19.97 5.93 4.51
C THR A 1140 19.67 6.02 3.02
N ASP A 1141 19.70 7.18 2.36
CA ASP A 1141 19.36 7.27 0.92
C ASP A 1141 20.28 8.16 0.06
N GLN A 1142 21.44 8.61 0.56
CA GLN A 1142 22.35 9.55 -0.14
C GLN A 1142 23.48 8.88 -0.93
N ILE A 1143 23.86 9.41 -2.09
CA ILE A 1143 24.95 8.87 -2.93
C ILE A 1143 26.30 9.58 -2.73
N VAL A 1144 26.32 10.62 -1.90
CA VAL A 1144 27.50 11.41 -1.53
C VAL A 1144 27.50 11.76 -0.03
N TRP A 1145 28.69 12.02 0.53
CA TRP A 1145 28.89 12.42 1.92
C TRP A 1145 29.83 13.61 2.00
N TYR A 1146 29.54 14.59 2.87
CA TYR A 1146 30.44 15.71 3.13
C TYR A 1146 31.36 15.37 4.30
N ASP A 1147 32.66 15.28 4.06
CA ASP A 1147 33.68 15.13 5.09
C ASP A 1147 34.06 16.50 5.64
N GLN A 1148 33.75 16.72 6.93
CA GLN A 1148 34.03 17.98 7.61
C GLN A 1148 35.52 18.22 7.84
N GLU A 1149 36.34 17.17 7.95
CA GLU A 1149 37.77 17.32 8.23
C GLU A 1149 38.55 17.73 6.97
N THR A 1150 38.21 17.11 5.84
CA THR A 1150 38.87 17.39 4.56
C THR A 1150 38.16 18.44 3.71
N GLU A 1151 36.95 18.84 4.10
CA GLU A 1151 36.03 19.71 3.35
C GLU A 1151 35.74 19.18 1.92
N ARG A 1152 35.75 17.85 1.74
CA ARG A 1152 35.54 17.18 0.45
C ARG A 1152 34.28 16.34 0.44
N ILE A 1153 33.79 16.12 -0.78
CA ILE A 1153 32.71 15.16 -1.03
C ILE A 1153 33.32 13.78 -1.24
N ILE A 1154 32.82 12.80 -0.48
CA ILE A 1154 33.09 11.38 -0.65
C ILE A 1154 31.99 10.81 -1.56
N HIS A 1155 32.39 10.03 -2.56
CA HIS A 1155 31.49 9.48 -3.57
C HIS A 1155 31.16 8.01 -3.34
N SER A 1156 29.97 7.61 -3.78
CA SER A 1156 29.63 6.20 -3.99
C SER A 1156 30.00 5.74 -5.40
N PRO A 1157 30.12 4.43 -5.65
CA PRO A 1157 30.29 3.92 -7.02
C PRO A 1157 29.19 4.38 -7.98
N VAL A 1158 27.93 4.46 -7.54
CA VAL A 1158 26.82 4.90 -8.41
C VAL A 1158 26.93 6.36 -8.84
N TRP A 1159 27.49 7.24 -7.99
CA TRP A 1159 27.78 8.62 -8.35
C TRP A 1159 28.75 8.69 -9.55
N HIS A 1160 29.82 7.89 -9.51
CA HIS A 1160 30.75 7.80 -10.65
C HIS A 1160 30.07 7.22 -11.89
N GLY A 1161 29.18 6.24 -11.71
CA GLY A 1161 28.35 5.73 -12.81
C GLY A 1161 27.56 6.84 -13.49
N LEU A 1162 26.89 7.71 -12.71
CA LEU A 1162 26.14 8.85 -13.25
C LEU A 1162 27.04 9.85 -14.00
N ARG A 1163 28.22 10.18 -13.44
CA ARG A 1163 29.22 11.04 -14.11
C ARG A 1163 29.63 10.43 -15.45
N ASP A 1164 30.15 9.21 -15.42
CA ASP A 1164 30.72 8.52 -16.59
C ASP A 1164 29.65 8.33 -17.67
N GLY A 1165 28.41 8.03 -17.27
CA GLY A 1165 27.28 7.93 -18.19
C GLY A 1165 26.95 9.27 -18.86
N ASN A 1166 26.93 10.37 -18.10
CA ASN A 1166 26.66 11.69 -18.67
C ASN A 1166 27.78 12.17 -19.61
N GLU A 1167 29.02 11.77 -19.35
CA GLU A 1167 30.17 12.02 -20.23
C GLU A 1167 30.07 11.18 -21.52
N ASP A 1168 29.74 9.88 -21.41
CA ASP A 1168 29.46 9.02 -22.56
C ASP A 1168 28.36 9.62 -23.46
N ALA A 1169 27.27 10.09 -22.83
CA ALA A 1169 26.15 10.71 -23.52
C ALA A 1169 26.52 12.04 -24.20
N ALA A 1170 27.47 12.80 -23.64
CA ALA A 1170 28.00 14.01 -24.26
C ALA A 1170 28.69 13.68 -25.59
N TYR A 1171 29.52 12.64 -25.64
CA TYR A 1171 30.12 12.18 -26.89
C TYR A 1171 29.09 11.64 -27.87
N TYR A 1172 28.12 10.85 -27.38
CA TYR A 1172 27.05 10.30 -28.21
C TYR A 1172 26.31 11.41 -28.96
N HIS A 1173 25.88 12.46 -28.25
CA HIS A 1173 25.17 13.58 -28.87
C HIS A 1173 26.08 14.43 -29.76
N MET A 1174 27.34 14.66 -29.40
CA MET A 1174 28.28 15.36 -30.27
C MET A 1174 28.41 14.64 -31.62
N LEU A 1175 28.51 13.31 -31.60
CA LEU A 1175 28.55 12.51 -32.82
C LEU A 1175 27.22 12.56 -33.57
N GLN A 1176 26.10 12.40 -32.86
CA GLN A 1176 24.77 12.45 -33.46
C GLN A 1176 24.52 13.78 -34.20
N GLN A 1177 24.81 14.91 -33.57
CA GLN A 1177 24.66 16.24 -34.16
C GLN A 1177 25.56 16.42 -35.39
N ARG A 1178 26.80 15.94 -35.33
CA ARG A 1178 27.74 15.99 -36.45
C ARG A 1178 27.21 15.19 -37.65
N LEU A 1179 26.77 13.96 -37.42
CA LEU A 1179 26.25 13.08 -38.47
C LEU A 1179 24.95 13.62 -39.08
N GLN A 1180 24.06 14.19 -38.25
CA GLN A 1180 22.86 14.88 -38.72
C GLN A 1180 23.20 16.08 -39.61
N ALA A 1181 24.15 16.93 -39.19
CA ALA A 1181 24.59 18.09 -39.96
C ALA A 1181 25.24 17.69 -41.31
N GLN A 1182 25.89 16.53 -41.36
CA GLN A 1182 26.48 15.95 -42.57
C GLN A 1182 25.46 15.21 -43.45
N GLY A 1183 24.26 14.91 -42.94
CA GLY A 1183 23.28 14.06 -43.61
C GLY A 1183 23.71 12.58 -43.71
N ASP A 1184 24.66 12.13 -42.88
CA ASP A 1184 25.19 10.75 -42.92
C ASP A 1184 24.23 9.75 -42.24
N GLN A 1185 23.31 9.22 -43.04
CA GLN A 1185 22.35 8.20 -42.60
C GLN A 1185 23.03 6.88 -42.19
N ALA A 1186 24.15 6.52 -42.80
CA ALA A 1186 24.86 5.28 -42.47
C ALA A 1186 25.54 5.39 -41.10
N GLY A 1187 26.18 6.53 -40.83
CA GLY A 1187 26.72 6.86 -39.53
C GLY A 1187 25.64 6.91 -38.44
N LEU A 1188 24.48 7.52 -38.72
CA LEU A 1188 23.35 7.55 -37.78
C LEU A 1188 22.80 6.16 -37.46
N ALA A 1189 22.67 5.29 -38.48
CA ALA A 1189 22.25 3.90 -38.28
C ALA A 1189 23.27 3.12 -37.45
N ARG A 1190 24.58 3.32 -37.68
CA ARG A 1190 25.65 2.71 -36.89
C ARG A 1190 25.64 3.19 -35.44
N LEU A 1191 25.42 4.48 -35.20
CA LEU A 1191 25.29 5.05 -33.86
C LEU A 1191 24.08 4.45 -33.11
N ALA A 1192 22.92 4.37 -33.78
CA ALA A 1192 21.71 3.77 -33.22
C ALA A 1192 21.86 2.26 -32.94
N ALA A 1193 22.68 1.55 -33.71
CA ALA A 1193 22.94 0.13 -33.50
C ALA A 1193 23.65 -0.17 -32.16
N LEU A 1194 24.32 0.81 -31.56
CA LEU A 1194 24.96 0.65 -30.24
C LEU A 1194 23.96 0.29 -29.14
N THR A 1195 22.74 0.81 -29.24
CA THR A 1195 21.61 0.59 -28.33
C THR A 1195 20.44 -0.09 -29.05
N GLY A 1196 20.73 -0.88 -30.10
CA GLY A 1196 19.71 -1.60 -30.87
C GLY A 1196 19.07 -2.76 -30.09
N LYS A 1197 17.99 -3.33 -30.64
CA LYS A 1197 17.35 -4.54 -30.09
C LYS A 1197 18.01 -5.85 -30.53
N THR A 1198 19.02 -5.77 -31.39
CA THR A 1198 19.73 -6.91 -31.95
C THR A 1198 20.74 -7.48 -30.95
N ALA A 1199 21.10 -8.76 -31.09
CA ALA A 1199 21.99 -9.44 -30.13
C ALA A 1199 23.45 -8.93 -30.17
N ASP A 1200 23.86 -8.28 -31.25
CA ASP A 1200 25.18 -7.69 -31.47
C ASP A 1200 25.34 -6.27 -30.90
N ALA A 1201 24.23 -5.62 -30.52
CA ALA A 1201 24.27 -4.30 -29.89
C ALA A 1201 25.01 -4.40 -28.53
N PRO A 1202 26.09 -3.62 -28.31
CA PRO A 1202 26.84 -3.65 -27.05
C PRO A 1202 25.95 -3.29 -25.85
N LEU A 1203 25.02 -2.35 -26.03
CA LEU A 1203 24.04 -1.94 -25.02
C LEU A 1203 22.63 -2.34 -25.47
N ARG A 1204 22.43 -3.64 -25.72
CA ARG A 1204 21.18 -4.17 -26.29
C ARG A 1204 19.93 -3.73 -25.53
N MET A 1205 18.98 -3.14 -26.22
CA MET A 1205 17.66 -2.82 -25.67
C MET A 1205 16.73 -4.05 -25.72
N ILE A 1206 16.00 -4.28 -24.63
CA ILE A 1206 14.98 -5.32 -24.49
C ILE A 1206 13.70 -4.71 -23.95
N THR A 1207 12.57 -5.37 -24.22
CA THR A 1207 11.29 -4.98 -23.64
C THR A 1207 11.13 -5.67 -22.28
N VAL A 1208 10.87 -4.87 -21.24
CA VAL A 1208 10.68 -5.29 -19.84
C VAL A 1208 9.30 -4.89 -19.35
N SER A 1209 8.78 -5.62 -18.34
CA SER A 1209 7.54 -5.28 -17.64
C SER A 1209 7.86 -4.79 -16.23
N TYR A 1210 7.42 -3.57 -15.90
CA TYR A 1210 7.63 -2.89 -14.64
C TYR A 1210 6.28 -2.48 -14.05
N HIS A 1211 5.86 -3.04 -12.91
CA HIS A 1211 4.55 -2.81 -12.28
C HIS A 1211 3.35 -2.95 -13.24
N GLY A 1212 3.39 -3.93 -14.15
CA GLY A 1212 2.35 -4.14 -15.16
C GLY A 1212 2.42 -3.20 -16.38
N LEU A 1213 3.42 -2.33 -16.46
CA LEU A 1213 3.69 -1.45 -17.59
C LEU A 1213 4.86 -2.00 -18.43
N VAL A 1214 4.73 -1.98 -19.75
CA VAL A 1214 5.74 -2.49 -20.69
C VAL A 1214 6.61 -1.34 -21.19
N CYS A 1215 7.94 -1.42 -21.05
CA CYS A 1215 8.90 -0.43 -21.59
C CYS A 1215 10.19 -1.06 -22.13
N ASP A 1216 10.95 -0.31 -22.93
CA ASP A 1216 12.24 -0.76 -23.48
C ASP A 1216 13.40 -0.27 -22.58
N ASP A 1217 14.28 -1.18 -22.16
CA ASP A 1217 15.46 -0.91 -21.31
C ASP A 1217 16.74 -1.60 -21.84
N ILE A 1218 17.91 -1.15 -21.39
CA ILE A 1218 19.18 -1.83 -21.64
C ILE A 1218 19.19 -3.16 -20.88
N ALA A 1219 19.46 -4.25 -21.59
CA ALA A 1219 19.46 -5.60 -21.06
C ALA A 1219 20.44 -5.74 -19.89
N GLY A 1220 19.91 -6.12 -18.73
CA GLY A 1220 20.70 -6.46 -17.56
C GLY A 1220 20.93 -7.97 -17.40
N PRO A 1221 21.97 -8.37 -16.66
CA PRO A 1221 23.01 -7.51 -16.09
C PRO A 1221 24.12 -7.20 -17.11
N ILE A 1222 24.71 -6.01 -16.98
CA ILE A 1222 25.69 -5.42 -17.91
C ILE A 1222 26.93 -4.99 -17.13
N GLY A 1223 28.11 -5.05 -17.75
CA GLY A 1223 29.38 -4.68 -17.14
C GLY A 1223 30.04 -3.47 -17.81
N PHE A 1224 31.16 -3.03 -17.21
CA PHE A 1224 31.98 -1.93 -17.72
C PHE A 1224 32.39 -2.11 -19.19
N HIS A 1225 32.74 -3.33 -19.61
CA HIS A 1225 33.28 -3.57 -20.94
C HIS A 1225 32.29 -3.26 -22.06
N GLN A 1226 30.98 -3.47 -21.85
CA GLN A 1226 29.96 -3.13 -22.84
C GLN A 1226 29.82 -1.60 -22.99
N PHE A 1227 29.83 -0.86 -21.88
CA PHE A 1227 29.85 0.61 -21.91
C PHE A 1227 31.09 1.13 -22.61
N ASN A 1228 32.27 0.62 -22.25
CA ASN A 1228 33.53 0.99 -22.88
C ASN A 1228 33.55 0.63 -24.38
N GLN A 1229 32.96 -0.50 -24.79
CA GLN A 1229 32.83 -0.86 -26.21
C GLN A 1229 31.95 0.14 -26.97
N ALA A 1230 30.78 0.51 -26.44
CA ALA A 1230 29.90 1.48 -27.06
C ALA A 1230 30.56 2.87 -27.14
N LYS A 1231 31.15 3.35 -26.04
CA LYS A 1231 31.89 4.61 -25.98
C LYS A 1231 33.07 4.64 -26.95
N ARG A 1232 33.89 3.58 -26.99
CA ARG A 1232 35.00 3.45 -27.94
C ARG A 1232 34.55 3.63 -29.38
N GLU A 1233 33.42 3.05 -29.75
CA GLU A 1233 32.90 3.20 -31.11
C GLU A 1233 32.53 4.66 -31.42
N VAL A 1234 31.86 5.33 -30.47
CA VAL A 1234 31.54 6.76 -30.57
C VAL A 1234 32.82 7.59 -30.71
N LEU A 1235 33.81 7.40 -29.85
CA LEU A 1235 35.09 8.12 -29.90
C LEU A 1235 35.86 7.86 -31.21
N ARG A 1236 35.88 6.63 -31.71
CA ARG A 1236 36.50 6.28 -32.99
C ARG A 1236 35.84 7.00 -34.16
N MET A 1237 34.51 6.99 -34.22
CA MET A 1237 33.76 7.69 -35.26
C MET A 1237 33.98 9.21 -35.21
N LEU A 1238 34.21 9.75 -34.00
CA LEU A 1238 34.57 11.16 -33.82
C LEU A 1238 36.01 11.47 -34.28
N CYS A 1239 36.91 10.49 -34.24
CA CYS A 1239 38.33 10.57 -34.65
C CYS A 1239 38.57 10.33 -36.14
N THR A 1240 37.76 9.53 -36.84
CA THR A 1240 38.05 9.00 -38.19
C THR A 1240 38.14 10.02 -39.33
N ASP A 1241 37.99 11.32 -39.05
CA ASP A 1241 38.19 12.42 -40.00
C ASP A 1241 39.32 13.37 -39.56
N LYS A 1242 40.50 12.81 -39.26
CA LYS A 1242 41.78 13.51 -39.40
C LYS A 1242 42.58 12.95 -40.55
#